data_AF-A0A9D7HU76-F1
#
_entry.id   AF-A0A9D7HU76-F1
#
_cell.length_a   1.000
_cell.length_b   1.000
_cell.length_c   1.000
_cell.angle_alpha   90.00
_cell.angle_beta   90.00
_cell.angle_gamma   90.00
#
_symmetry.space_group_name_H-M   'P 1'
#
loop_
_entity.id
_entity.type
_entity.pdbx_description
1 polymer ?
#
loop_
_entity_poly.entity_id
_entity_poly.type
_entity_poly.pdbx_seq_one_letter_code
_entity_poly.pdbx_strand_id
1 'polypeptide(L)'
;MKTINAALNSPLTVLDQVHGENWSAYYGDCLALATQIPDNSIDITVYSPPFSSLYIYSESEADMGNTENDDEFLEQYSFLVKEKLRATRPGRLSCVHIKDMVYYQGSSVDGASGIRPLSDRITEAHLKAGWNLQCRITIWRDPVLERSKTNAHGLLYKTFRGDASFCRVGMPEYLLVFRKWPKTDEEVALQRPVVHHKDDFQLPIWQELASPIWPAAATCWNYGGPIKTEFDASGYLRATSTGGQSGGGDMDLKATDTLNVQQSRDPNAEKHLCLASGSSVLTQSGFKPIELVDVGDSVLTHKGRWRPVIAKINTGVKPTIRLKAKGVPDLWLTPDHEVWGRKVPQGGVPNAVYARKRAKKTVPAWEQAQFMLGSYVNLKLPKIKDTRLYSNDDLWIAGRWLGDGHFGGRDELILSCGHHETKELIKKLGKRLGFVNDTNTAAQIRIKDLGGKIREIIGNVCRGASNKQFPTFAFSLPVDQAKSLLDGYLSADGSFNEARNRISATSISKNLLLGAALLIQRVYGVSASVFPGRPERESVIQGRSVHCKQDWSLSAYLTKEGQRIKPFLLDDGAWKKVSNIDSTEDRETWCLKVAEDESFTAEGCIVHNCPMPLNITNRAIVLWTNPGDVLWTPFGGIGSEGVQALRMGRKVILTELNPTYFRAAVGHLTSAAGEGQQQDIFAAL
;
A
#
# COMPACT_ATOMS: atom_id res chain seq x y z
N MET A 1 -39.30 4.46 -21.73
CA MET A 1 -40.63 4.10 -21.16
C MET A 1 -40.71 2.71 -20.49
N LYS A 2 -39.68 1.83 -20.60
CA LYS A 2 -39.77 0.45 -20.06
C LYS A 2 -39.62 0.37 -18.52
N THR A 3 -38.65 1.05 -17.91
CA THR A 3 -38.40 0.98 -16.46
C THR A 3 -39.41 1.76 -15.60
N ILE A 4 -39.92 2.89 -16.09
CA ILE A 4 -40.70 3.86 -15.28
C ILE A 4 -42.06 3.28 -14.85
N ASN A 5 -42.71 2.50 -15.71
CA ASN A 5 -43.99 1.86 -15.35
C ASN A 5 -43.81 0.74 -14.31
N ALA A 6 -42.59 0.19 -14.17
CA ALA A 6 -42.26 -0.78 -13.13
C ALA A 6 -41.89 -0.10 -11.80
N ALA A 7 -41.11 0.99 -11.81
CA ALA A 7 -40.64 1.64 -10.58
C ALA A 7 -41.72 2.45 -9.83
N LEU A 8 -42.68 3.07 -10.54
CA LEU A 8 -43.75 3.85 -9.90
C LEU A 8 -44.95 3.00 -9.44
N ASN A 9 -45.07 1.73 -9.89
CA ASN A 9 -46.20 0.83 -9.58
C ASN A 9 -45.80 -0.46 -8.84
N SER A 10 -44.52 -0.68 -8.54
CA SER A 10 -44.05 -1.90 -7.86
C SER A 10 -43.84 -1.66 -6.36
N PRO A 11 -44.19 -2.61 -5.48
CA PRO A 11 -43.87 -2.53 -4.06
C PRO A 11 -42.35 -2.43 -3.86
N LEU A 12 -41.96 -1.54 -2.95
CA LEU A 12 -40.62 -1.33 -2.37
C LEU A 12 -39.63 -2.46 -2.64
N THR A 13 -38.59 -2.19 -3.44
CA THR A 13 -37.47 -3.13 -3.66
C THR A 13 -36.20 -2.65 -2.94
N VAL A 14 -36.30 -2.42 -1.62
CA VAL A 14 -35.13 -2.65 -0.75
C VAL A 14 -34.99 -4.17 -0.67
N LEU A 15 -34.02 -4.70 -1.40
CA LEU A 15 -33.79 -6.13 -1.52
C LEU A 15 -33.14 -6.70 -0.26
N ASP A 16 -32.27 -5.91 0.38
CA ASP A 16 -31.63 -6.21 1.65
C ASP A 16 -31.16 -4.91 2.33
N GLN A 17 -30.94 -4.95 3.65
CA GLN A 17 -30.38 -3.83 4.39
C GLN A 17 -29.55 -4.30 5.58
N VAL A 18 -28.43 -3.61 5.81
CA VAL A 18 -27.55 -3.87 6.96
C VAL A 18 -27.29 -2.58 7.70
N HIS A 19 -27.39 -2.64 9.03
CA HIS A 19 -27.18 -1.50 9.92
C HIS A 19 -26.00 -1.77 10.84
N GLY A 20 -25.19 -0.74 11.08
CA GLY A 20 -24.13 -0.74 12.08
C GLY A 20 -24.14 0.54 12.90
N GLU A 21 -23.15 0.69 13.78
CA GLU A 21 -23.00 1.90 14.57
C GLU A 21 -22.67 3.09 13.65
N ASN A 22 -23.57 4.08 13.60
CA ASN A 22 -23.47 5.26 12.74
C ASN A 22 -23.54 5.03 11.21
N TRP A 23 -23.96 3.85 10.74
CA TRP A 23 -24.22 3.65 9.30
C TRP A 23 -25.36 2.70 8.97
N SER A 24 -25.96 2.91 7.80
CA SER A 24 -26.95 2.02 7.17
C SER A 24 -26.61 1.83 5.70
N ALA A 25 -26.53 0.58 5.24
CA ALA A 25 -26.38 0.23 3.83
C ALA A 25 -27.65 -0.45 3.33
N TYR A 26 -28.14 -0.02 2.16
CA TYR A 26 -29.34 -0.54 1.51
C TYR A 26 -29.00 -1.13 0.15
N TYR A 27 -29.38 -2.38 -0.07
CA TYR A 27 -29.28 -3.06 -1.36
C TYR A 27 -30.56 -2.81 -2.16
N GLY A 28 -30.47 -2.05 -3.25
CA GLY A 28 -31.64 -1.73 -4.07
C GLY A 28 -31.48 -0.49 -4.92
N ASP A 29 -32.56 -0.10 -5.59
CA ASP A 29 -32.59 1.11 -6.41
C ASP A 29 -32.45 2.37 -5.55
N CYS A 30 -31.52 3.24 -5.95
CA CYS A 30 -31.24 4.49 -5.26
C CYS A 30 -32.43 5.45 -5.26
N LEU A 31 -33.26 5.46 -6.31
CA LEU A 31 -34.41 6.35 -6.39
C LEU A 31 -35.54 5.88 -5.47
N ALA A 32 -35.80 4.57 -5.43
CA ALA A 32 -36.74 3.97 -4.48
C ALA A 32 -36.37 4.22 -3.01
N LEU A 33 -35.07 4.23 -2.67
CA LEU A 33 -34.64 4.63 -1.33
C LEU A 33 -34.75 6.15 -1.12
N ALA A 34 -34.38 6.94 -2.13
CA ALA A 34 -34.35 8.39 -2.04
C ALA A 34 -35.69 8.97 -1.59
N THR A 35 -36.82 8.43 -2.07
CA THR A 35 -38.19 8.87 -1.69
C THR A 35 -38.55 8.58 -0.24
N GLN A 36 -37.85 7.65 0.43
CA GLN A 36 -38.07 7.28 1.83
C GLN A 36 -37.17 8.01 2.80
N ILE A 37 -36.07 8.60 2.32
CA ILE A 37 -35.19 9.42 3.17
C ILE A 37 -35.99 10.61 3.69
N PRO A 38 -36.07 10.87 5.01
CA PRO A 38 -36.84 11.99 5.54
C PRO A 38 -36.35 13.33 5.01
N ASP A 39 -37.27 14.29 4.88
CA ASP A 39 -36.96 15.67 4.51
C ASP A 39 -35.86 16.24 5.41
N ASN A 40 -34.93 17.00 4.81
CA ASN A 40 -33.92 17.78 5.54
C ASN A 40 -33.03 16.96 6.52
N SER A 41 -32.86 15.67 6.26
CA SER A 41 -32.11 14.73 7.13
C SER A 41 -30.66 14.50 6.68
N ILE A 42 -30.30 14.90 5.47
CA ILE A 42 -28.95 14.70 4.91
C ILE A 42 -28.12 16.00 4.97
N ASP A 43 -26.90 15.91 5.48
CA ASP A 43 -25.98 17.05 5.58
C ASP A 43 -25.00 17.17 4.41
N ILE A 44 -24.69 16.06 3.76
CA ILE A 44 -23.93 16.08 2.51
C ILE A 44 -24.25 14.87 1.66
N THR A 45 -24.27 15.05 0.34
CA THR A 45 -24.13 13.91 -0.59
C THR A 45 -22.82 14.03 -1.33
N VAL A 46 -22.06 12.94 -1.44
CA VAL A 46 -20.83 12.88 -2.23
C VAL A 46 -20.88 11.59 -3.04
N TYR A 47 -20.87 11.69 -4.36
CA TYR A 47 -21.02 10.52 -5.23
C TYR A 47 -20.56 10.80 -6.66
N SER A 48 -20.41 9.72 -7.44
CA SER A 48 -20.27 9.76 -8.90
C SER A 48 -21.48 9.07 -9.52
N PRO A 49 -22.25 9.70 -10.41
CA PRO A 49 -23.30 8.99 -11.16
C PRO A 49 -22.65 8.04 -12.19
N PRO A 50 -23.37 7.09 -12.79
CA PRO A 50 -22.80 6.09 -13.71
C PRO A 50 -22.30 6.63 -15.06
N PHE A 51 -22.35 7.95 -15.30
CA PHE A 51 -21.97 8.64 -16.55
C PHE A 51 -22.67 8.05 -17.78
N SER A 52 -23.57 8.81 -18.41
CA SER A 52 -24.37 8.38 -19.57
C SER A 52 -23.64 7.43 -20.54
N SER A 53 -24.15 6.19 -20.62
CA SER A 53 -23.68 5.08 -21.46
C SER A 53 -22.19 4.68 -21.31
N LEU A 54 -21.48 5.19 -20.30
CA LEU A 54 -20.08 4.85 -20.04
C LEU A 54 -19.94 3.68 -19.08
N TYR A 55 -20.79 3.61 -18.05
CA TYR A 55 -20.80 2.52 -17.09
C TYR A 55 -22.21 1.95 -16.91
N ILE A 56 -22.34 0.65 -17.19
CA ILE A 56 -23.53 -0.16 -16.88
C ILE A 56 -23.06 -1.19 -15.85
N TYR A 57 -23.63 -1.15 -14.65
CA TYR A 57 -23.15 -1.91 -13.48
C TYR A 57 -24.02 -3.12 -13.12
N SER A 58 -25.21 -3.24 -13.72
CA SER A 58 -26.11 -4.38 -13.58
C SER A 58 -27.02 -4.56 -14.80
N GLU A 59 -27.57 -5.77 -14.98
CA GLU A 59 -28.59 -6.07 -16.00
C GLU A 59 -29.99 -5.56 -15.60
N SER A 60 -30.11 -4.87 -14.46
CA SER A 60 -31.38 -4.35 -13.95
C SER A 60 -31.87 -3.20 -14.83
N GLU A 61 -33.17 -3.17 -15.13
CA GLU A 61 -33.79 -1.99 -15.76
C GLU A 61 -33.66 -0.73 -14.90
N ALA A 62 -33.47 -0.88 -13.59
CA ALA A 62 -33.27 0.22 -12.63
C ALA A 62 -31.84 0.77 -12.61
N ASP A 63 -30.91 0.21 -13.40
CA ASP A 63 -29.57 0.78 -13.55
C ASP A 63 -29.63 2.09 -14.35
N MET A 64 -29.38 3.20 -13.68
CA MET A 64 -29.40 4.53 -14.29
C MET A 64 -28.36 4.71 -15.40
N GLY A 65 -27.34 3.86 -15.49
CA GLY A 65 -26.38 3.85 -16.60
C GLY A 65 -26.88 3.14 -17.87
N ASN A 66 -27.93 2.33 -17.76
CA ASN A 66 -28.51 1.55 -18.86
C ASN A 66 -29.46 2.42 -19.71
N THR A 67 -28.88 3.41 -20.39
CA THR A 67 -29.60 4.44 -21.16
C THR A 67 -29.07 4.52 -22.58
N GLU A 68 -29.95 4.74 -23.55
CA GLU A 68 -29.61 4.83 -24.96
C GLU A 68 -28.75 6.06 -25.28
N ASN A 69 -29.00 7.17 -24.58
CA ASN A 69 -28.33 8.44 -24.80
C ASN A 69 -28.36 9.34 -23.55
N ASP A 70 -27.66 10.47 -23.63
CA ASP A 70 -27.58 11.45 -22.54
C ASP A 70 -28.93 12.06 -22.14
N ASP A 71 -29.87 12.21 -23.06
CA ASP A 71 -31.19 12.80 -22.77
C ASP A 71 -32.00 11.87 -21.86
N GLU A 72 -32.04 10.58 -22.20
CA GLU A 72 -32.70 9.56 -21.38
C GLU A 72 -32.03 9.45 -20.01
N PHE A 73 -30.70 9.47 -19.96
CA PHE A 73 -29.95 9.49 -18.70
C PHE A 73 -30.32 10.69 -17.83
N LEU A 74 -30.37 11.90 -18.40
CA LEU A 74 -30.69 13.11 -17.64
C LEU A 74 -32.13 13.17 -17.18
N GLU A 75 -33.07 12.61 -17.96
CA GLU A 75 -34.45 12.47 -17.55
C GLU A 75 -34.55 11.61 -16.29
N GLN A 76 -33.95 10.42 -16.28
CA GLN A 76 -33.92 9.53 -15.11
C GLN A 76 -33.20 10.17 -13.92
N TYR A 77 -32.04 10.76 -14.17
CA TYR A 77 -31.25 11.44 -13.16
C TYR A 77 -32.00 12.61 -12.50
N SER A 78 -32.87 13.30 -13.25
CA SER A 78 -33.63 14.44 -12.73
C SER A 78 -34.55 14.08 -11.55
N PHE A 79 -35.05 12.84 -11.49
CA PHE A 79 -35.85 12.37 -10.35
C PHE A 79 -35.00 12.26 -9.08
N LEU A 80 -33.81 11.67 -9.17
CA LEU A 80 -32.87 11.59 -8.05
C LEU A 80 -32.42 12.99 -7.61
N VAL A 81 -32.20 13.91 -8.55
CA VAL A 81 -31.84 15.31 -8.24
C VAL A 81 -32.91 16.01 -7.40
N LYS A 82 -34.20 15.79 -7.70
CA LYS A 82 -35.33 16.32 -6.94
C LYS A 82 -35.40 15.72 -5.53
N GLU A 83 -35.31 14.40 -5.42
CA GLU A 83 -35.35 13.73 -4.11
C GLU A 83 -34.16 14.11 -3.22
N LYS A 84 -32.96 14.26 -3.79
CA LYS A 84 -31.81 14.79 -3.06
C LYS A 84 -32.08 16.20 -2.54
N LEU A 85 -32.75 17.07 -3.30
CA LEU A 85 -33.08 18.42 -2.83
C LEU A 85 -34.02 18.38 -1.64
N ARG A 86 -35.03 17.49 -1.66
CA ARG A 86 -35.96 17.28 -0.55
C ARG A 86 -35.23 16.76 0.70
N ALA A 87 -34.44 15.71 0.54
CA ALA A 87 -33.71 15.05 1.64
C ALA A 87 -32.59 15.92 2.24
N THR A 88 -31.95 16.78 1.45
CA THR A 88 -30.84 17.62 1.92
C THR A 88 -31.35 18.72 2.84
N ARG A 89 -30.67 18.91 3.97
CA ARG A 89 -30.96 19.96 4.94
C ARG A 89 -30.70 21.36 4.34
N PRO A 90 -31.51 22.39 4.63
CA PRO A 90 -31.25 23.72 4.12
C PRO A 90 -29.88 24.23 4.59
N GLY A 91 -29.15 24.90 3.69
CA GLY A 91 -27.77 25.35 3.88
C GLY A 91 -26.69 24.32 3.51
N ARG A 92 -27.05 23.06 3.26
CA ARG A 92 -26.12 21.93 3.01
C ARG A 92 -25.97 21.56 1.54
N LEU A 93 -25.08 20.60 1.25
CA LEU A 93 -24.47 20.42 -0.07
C LEU A 93 -24.72 19.06 -0.73
N SER A 94 -24.74 19.07 -2.07
CA SER A 94 -24.62 17.90 -2.94
C SER A 94 -23.39 18.04 -3.81
N CYS A 95 -22.42 17.15 -3.63
CA CYS A 95 -21.16 17.10 -4.35
C CYS A 95 -21.20 15.97 -5.39
N VAL A 96 -21.14 16.32 -6.67
CA VAL A 96 -21.26 15.40 -7.80
C VAL A 96 -19.93 15.33 -8.51
N HIS A 97 -19.29 14.18 -8.45
CA HIS A 97 -18.08 13.90 -9.21
C HIS A 97 -18.46 13.51 -10.63
N ILE A 98 -17.96 14.23 -11.64
CA ILE A 98 -18.34 14.07 -13.04
C ILE A 98 -17.16 14.36 -13.97
N LYS A 99 -17.29 13.95 -15.23
CA LYS A 99 -16.31 14.08 -16.29
C LYS A 99 -17.06 14.37 -17.57
N ASP A 100 -16.51 15.23 -18.40
CA ASP A 100 -17.03 15.41 -19.75
C ASP A 100 -16.71 14.21 -20.63
N MET A 101 -17.58 13.99 -21.60
CA MET A 101 -17.57 12.79 -22.44
C MET A 101 -16.99 13.10 -23.81
N VAL A 102 -16.32 12.14 -24.45
CA VAL A 102 -15.75 12.31 -25.79
C VAL A 102 -16.66 11.64 -26.81
N TYR A 103 -16.81 12.25 -27.98
CA TYR A 103 -17.38 11.59 -29.16
C TYR A 103 -16.36 11.57 -30.29
N TYR A 104 -16.35 10.48 -31.06
CA TYR A 104 -15.37 10.23 -32.12
C TYR A 104 -16.01 10.34 -33.50
N GLN A 105 -15.19 10.61 -34.53
CA GLN A 105 -15.63 10.77 -35.92
C GLN A 105 -16.44 9.58 -36.44
N GLY A 106 -16.11 8.35 -36.01
CA GLY A 106 -16.84 7.14 -36.40
C GLY A 106 -18.17 6.94 -35.68
N SER A 107 -18.43 7.68 -34.60
CA SER A 107 -19.65 7.61 -33.78
C SER A 107 -20.56 8.84 -33.91
N SER A 108 -20.08 9.89 -34.58
CA SER A 108 -20.82 11.12 -34.85
C SER A 108 -21.59 11.03 -36.16
N VAL A 109 -22.79 11.59 -36.21
CA VAL A 109 -23.64 11.63 -37.41
C VAL A 109 -23.01 12.44 -38.55
N ASP A 110 -22.21 13.46 -38.23
CA ASP A 110 -21.59 14.40 -39.18
C ASP A 110 -20.09 14.14 -39.41
N GLY A 111 -19.54 13.06 -38.85
CA GLY A 111 -18.12 12.75 -38.93
C GLY A 111 -17.20 13.59 -38.03
N ALA A 112 -17.74 14.39 -37.11
CA ALA A 112 -16.97 15.22 -36.18
C ALA A 112 -16.47 14.45 -34.93
N SER A 113 -15.43 14.97 -34.29
CA SER A 113 -14.99 14.53 -32.96
C SER A 113 -14.93 15.71 -32.01
N GLY A 114 -15.26 15.49 -30.75
CA GLY A 114 -15.27 16.56 -29.76
C GLY A 114 -15.65 16.10 -28.37
N ILE A 115 -16.12 17.05 -27.56
CA ILE A 115 -16.49 16.84 -26.16
C ILE A 115 -17.98 17.11 -25.99
N ARG A 116 -18.70 16.16 -25.37
CA ARG A 116 -20.04 16.35 -24.83
C ARG A 116 -19.91 16.86 -23.40
N PRO A 117 -20.38 18.08 -23.08
CA PRO A 117 -20.18 18.72 -21.78
C PRO A 117 -21.19 18.18 -20.74
N LEU A 118 -21.06 16.90 -20.38
CA LEU A 118 -21.96 16.25 -19.42
C LEU A 118 -21.97 17.00 -18.06
N SER A 119 -20.85 17.60 -17.66
CA SER A 119 -20.77 18.40 -16.44
C SER A 119 -21.71 19.61 -16.46
N ASP A 120 -21.87 20.28 -17.60
CA ASP A 120 -22.78 21.42 -17.76
C ASP A 120 -24.24 20.93 -17.76
N ARG A 121 -24.53 19.81 -18.43
CA ARG A 121 -25.88 19.24 -18.44
C ARG A 121 -26.35 18.78 -17.06
N ILE A 122 -25.46 18.18 -16.27
CA ILE A 122 -25.70 17.86 -14.85
C ILE A 122 -25.94 19.13 -14.03
N THR A 123 -25.19 20.19 -14.31
CA THR A 123 -25.39 21.50 -13.67
C THR A 123 -26.80 22.03 -13.97
N GLU A 124 -27.22 22.03 -15.23
CA GLU A 124 -28.57 22.46 -15.62
C GLU A 124 -29.67 21.63 -14.96
N ALA A 125 -29.51 20.32 -14.86
CA ALA A 125 -30.48 19.45 -14.20
C ALA A 125 -30.68 19.83 -12.71
N HIS A 126 -29.60 20.14 -11.99
CA HIS A 126 -29.67 20.61 -10.61
C HIS A 126 -30.31 21.99 -10.50
N LEU A 127 -29.92 22.94 -11.36
CA LEU A 127 -30.50 24.29 -11.36
C LEU A 127 -32.01 24.24 -11.64
N LYS A 128 -32.45 23.44 -12.60
CA LYS A 128 -33.88 23.23 -12.92
C LYS A 128 -34.66 22.64 -11.74
N ALA A 129 -34.03 21.76 -10.96
CA ALA A 129 -34.65 21.19 -9.76
C ALA A 129 -34.71 22.18 -8.58
N GLY A 130 -33.99 23.30 -8.64
CA GLY A 130 -33.99 24.33 -7.60
C GLY A 130 -32.76 24.33 -6.69
N TRP A 131 -31.70 23.62 -7.06
CA TRP A 131 -30.38 23.77 -6.45
C TRP A 131 -29.67 25.04 -6.95
N ASN A 132 -28.69 25.52 -6.19
CA ASN A 132 -27.77 26.55 -6.64
C ASN A 132 -26.37 25.96 -6.78
N LEU A 133 -25.70 26.20 -7.91
CA LEU A 133 -24.29 25.85 -8.06
C LEU A 133 -23.45 26.74 -7.12
N GLN A 134 -22.79 26.15 -6.13
CA GLN A 134 -21.93 26.85 -5.19
C GLN A 134 -20.52 27.03 -5.74
N CYS A 135 -19.92 25.95 -6.25
CA CYS A 135 -18.64 26.01 -6.92
C CYS A 135 -18.44 24.80 -7.86
N ARG A 136 -17.50 24.95 -8.78
CA ARG A 136 -16.98 23.89 -9.65
C ARG A 136 -15.50 23.74 -9.33
N ILE A 137 -15.10 22.56 -8.88
CA ILE A 137 -13.71 22.24 -8.59
C ILE A 137 -13.18 21.39 -9.74
N THR A 138 -12.07 21.82 -10.33
CA THR A 138 -11.40 21.09 -11.41
C THR A 138 -10.49 20.05 -10.79
N ILE A 139 -10.73 18.78 -11.08
CA ILE A 139 -9.85 17.69 -10.68
C ILE A 139 -8.81 17.53 -11.80
N TRP A 140 -7.56 17.89 -11.49
CA TRP A 140 -6.49 17.80 -12.47
C TRP A 140 -6.20 16.34 -12.84
N ARG A 141 -6.00 16.11 -14.13
CA ARG A 141 -5.64 14.81 -14.70
C ARG A 141 -4.41 14.96 -15.58
N ASP A 142 -3.49 14.01 -15.47
CA ASP A 142 -2.25 14.05 -16.24
C ASP A 142 -2.53 13.76 -17.73
N PRO A 143 -2.28 14.72 -18.64
CA PRO A 143 -2.47 14.51 -20.08
C PRO A 143 -1.58 13.38 -20.64
N VAL A 144 -0.44 13.08 -20.03
CA VAL A 144 0.45 11.98 -20.43
C VAL A 144 -0.15 10.62 -20.06
N LEU A 145 -0.79 10.52 -18.89
CA LEU A 145 -1.52 9.31 -18.49
C LEU A 145 -2.77 9.10 -19.33
N GLU A 146 -3.55 10.15 -19.56
CA GLU A 146 -4.73 10.09 -20.44
C GLU A 146 -4.35 9.64 -21.85
N ARG A 147 -3.30 10.24 -22.42
CA ARG A 147 -2.77 9.86 -23.73
C ARG A 147 -2.36 8.40 -23.76
N SER A 148 -1.66 7.93 -22.73
CA SER A 148 -1.21 6.54 -22.66
C SER A 148 -2.38 5.54 -22.63
N LYS A 149 -3.53 5.92 -22.03
CA LYS A 149 -4.72 5.06 -21.95
C LYS A 149 -5.60 5.10 -23.19
N THR A 150 -5.82 6.30 -23.74
CA THR A 150 -6.81 6.52 -24.81
C THR A 150 -6.18 6.59 -26.20
N ASN A 151 -4.86 6.74 -26.27
CA ASN A 151 -4.11 7.06 -27.49
C ASN A 151 -4.72 8.25 -28.26
N ALA A 152 -5.35 9.19 -27.54
CA ALA A 152 -6.08 10.30 -28.14
C ALA A 152 -5.17 11.12 -29.05
N HIS A 153 -5.57 11.26 -30.32
CA HIS A 153 -4.79 11.89 -31.37
C HIS A 153 -4.27 13.29 -30.97
N GLY A 154 -5.13 14.10 -30.34
CA GLY A 154 -4.77 15.45 -29.92
C GLY A 154 -3.83 15.56 -28.72
N LEU A 155 -3.50 14.46 -28.04
CA LEU A 155 -2.51 14.43 -26.96
C LEU A 155 -1.15 13.85 -27.39
N LEU A 156 -1.00 13.43 -28.65
CA LEU A 156 0.24 12.83 -29.14
C LEU A 156 1.28 13.91 -29.45
N TYR A 157 2.51 13.72 -28.95
CA TYR A 157 3.64 14.59 -29.28
C TYR A 157 3.95 14.62 -30.79
N LYS A 158 3.66 13.53 -31.51
CA LYS A 158 3.77 13.50 -32.98
C LYS A 158 2.78 14.45 -33.65
N THR A 159 1.57 14.59 -33.11
CA THR A 159 0.54 15.50 -33.60
C THR A 159 0.98 16.94 -33.33
N PHE A 160 1.42 17.23 -32.10
CA PHE A 160 2.00 18.53 -31.76
C PHE A 160 3.14 18.96 -32.69
N ARG A 161 4.02 18.02 -33.06
CA ARG A 161 5.13 18.26 -33.99
C ARG A 161 4.73 18.33 -35.46
N GLY A 162 3.60 17.74 -35.84
CA GLY A 162 3.15 17.63 -37.22
C GLY A 162 2.15 18.73 -37.57
N ASP A 163 1.00 18.70 -36.90
CA ASP A 163 -0.06 19.70 -37.01
C ASP A 163 -0.72 19.90 -35.63
N ALA A 164 -0.33 20.99 -34.98
CA ALA A 164 -0.84 21.34 -33.66
C ALA A 164 -2.30 21.80 -33.66
N SER A 165 -2.94 22.01 -34.82
CA SER A 165 -4.38 22.34 -34.88
C SER A 165 -5.27 21.19 -34.38
N PHE A 166 -4.76 19.96 -34.43
CA PHE A 166 -5.42 18.78 -33.87
C PHE A 166 -5.09 18.55 -32.38
N CYS A 167 -4.21 19.36 -31.79
CA CYS A 167 -3.87 19.22 -30.37
C CYS A 167 -5.04 19.64 -29.46
N ARG A 168 -5.17 18.94 -28.34
CA ARG A 168 -6.05 19.34 -27.23
C ARG A 168 -5.32 19.20 -25.90
N VAL A 169 -5.89 19.75 -24.84
CA VAL A 169 -5.40 19.56 -23.47
C VAL A 169 -5.97 18.26 -22.87
N GLY A 170 -5.37 17.81 -21.77
CA GLY A 170 -5.91 16.71 -20.98
C GLY A 170 -7.30 17.06 -20.46
N MET A 171 -8.17 16.05 -20.33
CA MET A 171 -9.52 16.20 -19.83
C MET A 171 -9.51 16.17 -18.31
N PRO A 172 -9.78 17.31 -17.65
CA PRO A 172 -10.02 17.28 -16.22
C PRO A 172 -11.31 16.52 -15.88
N GLU A 173 -11.42 16.13 -14.63
CA GLU A 173 -12.69 15.76 -14.02
C GLU A 173 -13.19 16.93 -13.17
N TYR A 174 -14.41 16.88 -12.67
CA TYR A 174 -14.99 17.95 -11.87
C TYR A 174 -15.69 17.41 -10.64
N LEU A 175 -15.57 18.14 -9.53
CA LEU A 175 -16.52 18.04 -8.42
C LEU A 175 -17.44 19.25 -8.50
N LEU A 176 -18.69 19.03 -8.91
CA LEU A 176 -19.74 20.04 -8.93
C LEU A 176 -20.41 20.09 -7.56
N VAL A 177 -20.41 21.26 -6.92
CA VAL A 177 -20.95 21.42 -5.57
C VAL A 177 -22.20 22.28 -5.65
N PHE A 178 -23.33 21.71 -5.25
CA PHE A 178 -24.63 22.36 -5.23
C PHE A 178 -25.09 22.60 -3.81
N ARG A 179 -25.76 23.73 -3.58
CA ARG A 179 -26.30 24.12 -2.28
C ARG A 179 -27.82 24.21 -2.33
N LYS A 180 -28.47 23.69 -1.28
CA LYS A 180 -29.88 23.98 -0.99
C LYS A 180 -29.94 25.24 -0.12
N TRP A 181 -30.54 26.31 -0.61
CA TRP A 181 -30.83 27.48 0.23
C TRP A 181 -32.21 27.33 0.88
N PRO A 182 -32.38 27.78 2.14
CA PRO A 182 -33.69 27.86 2.75
C PRO A 182 -34.55 28.89 2.02
N LYS A 183 -35.84 28.59 1.87
CA LYS A 183 -36.85 29.44 1.23
C LYS A 183 -37.91 29.94 2.22
N THR A 184 -38.00 29.33 3.40
CA THR A 184 -38.94 29.69 4.46
C THR A 184 -38.20 29.90 5.78
N ASP A 185 -38.83 30.62 6.73
CA ASP A 185 -38.26 30.81 8.07
C ASP A 185 -38.07 29.49 8.82
N GLU A 186 -38.95 28.51 8.59
CA GLU A 186 -38.81 27.15 9.11
C GLU A 186 -37.54 26.47 8.57
N GLU A 187 -37.26 26.61 7.27
CA GLU A 187 -36.02 26.09 6.67
C GLU A 187 -34.77 26.84 7.14
N VAL A 188 -34.88 28.15 7.40
CA VAL A 188 -33.78 28.94 7.99
C VAL A 188 -33.45 28.42 9.39
N ALA A 189 -34.47 28.10 10.21
CA ALA A 189 -34.29 27.54 11.55
C ALA A 189 -33.61 26.16 11.54
N LEU A 190 -33.66 25.43 10.43
CA LEU A 190 -32.95 24.17 10.27
C LEU A 190 -31.45 24.35 9.97
N GLN A 191 -30.97 25.51 9.58
CA GLN A 191 -29.56 25.67 9.20
C GLN A 191 -28.61 25.37 10.37
N ARG A 192 -27.56 24.59 10.09
CA ARG A 192 -26.48 24.30 11.04
C ARG A 192 -25.15 24.79 10.46
N PRO A 193 -24.39 25.63 11.18
CA PRO A 193 -23.10 26.09 10.69
C PRO A 193 -22.09 24.94 10.68
N VAL A 194 -21.26 24.92 9.64
CA VAL A 194 -20.01 24.14 9.66
C VAL A 194 -18.95 25.03 10.27
N VAL A 195 -18.37 24.60 11.38
CA VAL A 195 -17.44 25.42 12.16
C VAL A 195 -16.06 24.78 12.12
N HIS A 196 -15.06 25.60 11.79
CA HIS A 196 -13.65 25.25 11.80
C HIS A 196 -12.95 26.14 12.81
N HIS A 197 -12.45 25.56 13.90
CA HIS A 197 -11.71 26.33 14.90
C HIS A 197 -10.30 26.65 14.39
N LYS A 198 -9.81 27.86 14.67
CA LYS A 198 -8.50 28.34 14.20
C LYS A 198 -7.34 27.42 14.63
N ASP A 199 -7.46 26.82 15.80
CA ASP A 199 -6.44 25.93 16.36
C ASP A 199 -6.38 24.58 15.62
N ASP A 200 -7.48 24.19 14.96
CA ASP A 200 -7.64 22.92 14.27
C ASP A 200 -7.51 23.06 12.74
N PHE A 201 -7.81 24.25 12.20
CA PHE A 201 -7.76 24.59 10.78
C PHE A 201 -7.08 25.94 10.57
N GLN A 202 -5.77 25.90 10.38
CA GLN A 202 -4.99 27.10 10.10
C GLN A 202 -5.22 27.63 8.68
N LEU A 203 -4.94 28.92 8.46
CA LEU A 203 -5.15 29.59 7.18
C LEU A 203 -4.58 28.83 5.94
N PRO A 204 -3.37 28.24 5.97
CA PRO A 204 -2.85 27.49 4.82
C PRO A 204 -3.69 26.27 4.43
N ILE A 205 -4.37 25.67 5.40
CA ILE A 205 -5.23 24.49 5.22
C ILE A 205 -6.48 24.89 4.46
N TRP A 206 -7.09 26.00 4.87
CA TRP A 206 -8.19 26.60 4.13
C TRP A 206 -7.76 26.99 2.71
N GLN A 207 -6.57 27.59 2.53
CA GLN A 207 -6.07 27.98 1.19
C GLN A 207 -5.99 26.78 0.24
N GLU A 208 -5.57 25.62 0.75
CA GLU A 208 -5.54 24.39 -0.05
C GLU A 208 -6.94 23.82 -0.33
N LEU A 209 -7.80 23.74 0.68
CA LEU A 209 -9.18 23.24 0.51
C LEU A 209 -10.00 24.16 -0.41
N ALA A 210 -9.74 25.47 -0.37
CA ALA A 210 -10.35 26.48 -1.22
C ALA A 210 -9.74 26.54 -2.63
N SER A 211 -8.70 25.75 -2.92
CA SER A 211 -8.11 25.69 -4.26
C SER A 211 -9.19 25.32 -5.30
N PRO A 212 -9.29 26.06 -6.43
CA PRO A 212 -10.22 25.73 -7.50
C PRO A 212 -9.80 24.47 -8.27
N ILE A 213 -8.58 23.99 -8.04
CA ILE A 213 -8.03 22.78 -8.67
C ILE A 213 -7.67 21.79 -7.57
N TRP A 214 -8.30 20.62 -7.58
CA TRP A 214 -7.99 19.53 -6.65
C TRP A 214 -7.16 18.45 -7.36
N PRO A 215 -6.01 18.06 -6.81
CA PRO A 215 -5.24 16.95 -7.33
C PRO A 215 -5.97 15.61 -7.19
N ALA A 216 -5.91 14.78 -8.24
CA ALA A 216 -6.47 13.43 -8.24
C ALA A 216 -5.78 12.42 -7.29
N ALA A 217 -4.65 12.78 -6.65
CA ALA A 217 -4.00 11.97 -5.62
C ALA A 217 -3.81 12.72 -4.31
N ALA A 218 -3.73 11.92 -3.25
CA ALA A 218 -3.66 12.31 -1.85
C ALA A 218 -2.36 13.04 -1.50
N THR A 219 -2.36 14.35 -1.70
CA THR A 219 -1.72 15.26 -0.77
C THR A 219 -2.71 16.39 -0.55
N CYS A 220 -3.32 16.46 0.63
CA CYS A 220 -4.04 17.64 1.11
C CYS A 220 -3.10 18.65 1.76
N TRP A 221 -1.78 18.55 1.52
CA TRP A 221 -0.73 19.23 2.28
C TRP A 221 0.51 19.57 1.44
N ASN A 222 0.34 20.12 0.24
CA ASN A 222 1.48 20.53 -0.59
C ASN A 222 1.92 21.97 -0.24
N TYR A 223 2.37 22.18 1.00
CA TYR A 223 3.05 23.40 1.44
C TYR A 223 4.50 23.12 1.83
N GLY A 224 5.37 24.13 1.66
CA GLY A 224 6.81 24.09 1.98
C GLY A 224 7.14 24.05 3.47
N GLY A 225 6.54 23.12 4.22
CA GLY A 225 6.79 22.86 5.64
C GLY A 225 5.93 21.69 6.15
N PRO A 226 6.34 21.00 7.24
CA PRO A 226 5.60 19.86 7.77
C PRO A 226 4.23 20.29 8.32
N ILE A 227 3.16 19.64 7.85
CA ILE A 227 1.83 19.74 8.42
C ILE A 227 1.60 18.53 9.32
N LYS A 228 1.25 18.77 10.59
CA LYS A 228 0.89 17.72 11.54
C LYS A 228 -0.62 17.56 11.54
N THR A 229 -1.10 16.33 11.32
CA THR A 229 -2.51 15.97 11.49
C THR A 229 -2.68 15.07 12.70
N GLU A 230 -3.58 15.41 13.61
CA GLU A 230 -3.88 14.62 14.81
C GLU A 230 -5.40 14.55 15.01
N PHE A 231 -5.91 13.39 15.43
CA PHE A 231 -7.30 13.29 15.87
C PHE A 231 -7.36 13.67 17.33
N ASP A 232 -8.27 14.57 17.71
CA ASP A 232 -8.51 14.81 19.12
C ASP A 232 -9.39 13.74 19.76
N ALA A 233 -9.55 13.84 21.07
CA ALA A 233 -10.32 12.88 21.88
C ALA A 233 -11.80 12.75 21.47
N SER A 234 -12.31 13.63 20.59
CA SER A 234 -13.68 13.56 20.05
C SER A 234 -13.74 12.92 18.66
N GLY A 235 -12.61 12.48 18.11
CA GLY A 235 -12.51 11.96 16.74
C GLY A 235 -12.42 13.05 15.68
N TYR A 236 -12.16 14.30 16.05
CA TYR A 236 -12.05 15.41 15.11
C TYR A 236 -10.60 15.52 14.58
N LEU A 237 -10.46 15.57 13.25
CA LEU A 237 -9.16 15.75 12.59
C LEU A 237 -8.69 17.20 12.73
N ARG A 238 -7.62 17.41 13.49
CA ARG A 238 -6.89 18.68 13.60
C ARG A 238 -5.70 18.67 12.67
N ALA A 239 -5.39 19.81 12.09
CA ALA A 239 -4.20 19.98 11.27
C ALA A 239 -3.50 21.32 11.58
N THR A 240 -2.21 21.25 11.87
CA THR A 240 -1.39 22.41 12.23
C THR A 240 -0.15 22.49 11.34
N SER A 241 0.12 23.66 10.79
CA SER A 241 1.30 23.96 9.97
C SER A 241 2.35 24.71 10.81
N THR A 242 3.63 24.41 10.57
CA THR A 242 4.76 25.21 11.08
C THR A 242 5.40 26.08 9.99
N GLY A 243 4.81 26.17 8.79
CA GLY A 243 5.38 26.85 7.62
C GLY A 243 4.66 28.16 7.23
N GLY A 244 5.36 29.05 6.53
CA GLY A 244 4.83 30.29 5.96
C GLY A 244 4.09 30.12 4.62
N GLN A 245 3.42 31.18 4.15
CA GLN A 245 2.67 31.21 2.87
C GLN A 245 3.55 30.84 1.67
N SER A 246 3.09 29.95 0.80
CA SER A 246 3.72 29.63 -0.47
C SER A 246 3.17 30.52 -1.58
N GLY A 247 4.08 31.19 -2.29
CA GLY A 247 3.88 31.81 -3.60
C GLY A 247 4.67 31.09 -4.69
N GLY A 248 4.94 29.79 -4.53
CA GLY A 248 5.70 28.97 -5.47
C GLY A 248 4.78 28.00 -6.19
N GLY A 249 4.32 28.37 -7.38
CA GLY A 249 3.56 27.47 -8.24
C GLY A 249 4.45 26.32 -8.71
N ASP A 250 4.12 25.10 -8.30
CA ASP A 250 4.51 23.85 -8.96
C ASP A 250 3.31 22.89 -8.81
N MET A 251 2.41 22.94 -9.79
CA MET A 251 1.21 22.10 -9.87
C MET A 251 1.56 20.81 -10.63
N ASP A 252 2.19 19.82 -9.98
CA ASP A 252 2.48 18.53 -10.61
C ASP A 252 2.18 17.32 -9.70
N LEU A 253 1.77 16.19 -10.30
CA LEU A 253 0.86 15.18 -9.72
C LEU A 253 1.24 13.70 -9.98
N LYS A 254 0.94 12.81 -9.03
CA LYS A 254 0.79 11.33 -9.20
C LYS A 254 -0.71 10.96 -9.07
N ALA A 255 -1.22 9.78 -9.46
CA ALA A 255 -2.66 9.56 -9.76
C ALA A 255 -3.44 8.46 -8.98
N THR A 256 -4.72 8.77 -8.66
CA THR A 256 -6.01 8.00 -8.61
C THR A 256 -6.43 7.04 -7.47
N ASP A 257 -7.53 7.38 -6.77
CA ASP A 257 -8.31 6.50 -5.87
C ASP A 257 -9.81 6.58 -6.04
N THR A 258 -10.40 5.40 -6.20
CA THR A 258 -11.77 5.09 -5.77
C THR A 258 -11.78 3.60 -5.39
N LEU A 259 -12.73 3.14 -4.58
CA LEU A 259 -12.79 1.72 -4.22
C LEU A 259 -13.37 0.86 -5.38
N ASN A 260 -14.23 1.36 -6.27
CA ASN A 260 -14.71 0.60 -7.47
C ASN A 260 -13.57 0.22 -8.44
N VAL A 261 -12.50 1.00 -8.42
CA VAL A 261 -11.24 0.74 -9.14
C VAL A 261 -10.46 -0.44 -8.56
N GLN A 262 -10.74 -0.84 -7.32
CA GLN A 262 -10.09 -1.98 -6.68
C GLN A 262 -10.68 -3.33 -7.12
N GLN A 263 -11.84 -3.36 -7.80
CA GLN A 263 -12.47 -4.61 -8.24
C GLN A 263 -12.73 -4.74 -9.75
N SER A 264 -12.75 -3.65 -10.56
CA SER A 264 -13.31 -3.72 -11.93
C SER A 264 -12.47 -3.12 -13.06
N ARG A 265 -11.13 -3.20 -12.99
CA ARG A 265 -10.24 -2.63 -14.02
C ARG A 265 -9.59 -3.71 -14.89
N ASP A 266 -9.58 -3.45 -16.20
CA ASP A 266 -8.84 -4.21 -17.23
C ASP A 266 -7.46 -4.63 -16.69
N PRO A 267 -7.15 -5.94 -16.64
CA PRO A 267 -5.88 -6.47 -16.13
C PRO A 267 -4.62 -5.79 -16.71
N ASN A 268 -4.75 -5.11 -17.86
CA ASN A 268 -3.63 -4.51 -18.57
C ASN A 268 -3.45 -3.00 -18.36
N ALA A 269 -4.36 -2.28 -17.69
CA ALA A 269 -4.39 -0.80 -17.74
C ALA A 269 -3.97 -0.05 -16.46
N GLU A 270 -3.63 -0.73 -15.37
CA GLU A 270 -3.19 -0.07 -14.14
C GLU A 270 -1.82 -0.52 -13.66
N LYS A 271 -0.89 0.44 -13.71
CA LYS A 271 0.37 0.34 -13.00
C LYS A 271 0.11 0.70 -11.53
N HIS A 272 -0.12 -0.33 -10.73
CA HIS A 272 -0.19 -0.22 -9.27
C HIS A 272 1.16 -0.65 -8.72
N LEU A 273 1.75 0.12 -7.80
CA LEU A 273 3.00 -0.24 -7.13
C LEU A 273 2.80 -1.48 -6.24
N CYS A 274 2.88 -2.68 -6.80
CA CYS A 274 2.71 -3.92 -6.03
C CYS A 274 3.94 -4.83 -6.13
N LEU A 275 4.06 -5.75 -5.17
CA LEU A 275 5.07 -6.81 -5.17
C LEU A 275 4.38 -8.13 -5.51
N ALA A 276 5.09 -9.05 -6.16
CA ALA A 276 4.54 -10.36 -6.43
C ALA A 276 4.36 -11.17 -5.14
N SER A 277 3.36 -12.04 -5.13
CA SER A 277 3.15 -13.09 -4.13
C SER A 277 4.45 -13.88 -3.89
N GLY A 278 4.70 -14.26 -2.64
CA GLY A 278 5.95 -14.88 -2.20
C GLY A 278 7.10 -13.90 -1.89
N SER A 279 6.93 -12.61 -2.16
CA SER A 279 7.91 -11.57 -1.78
C SER A 279 8.05 -11.50 -0.27
N SER A 280 9.27 -11.75 0.23
CA SER A 280 9.56 -11.86 1.66
C SER A 280 9.70 -10.47 2.32
N VAL A 281 8.69 -10.08 3.09
CA VAL A 281 8.60 -8.83 3.84
C VAL A 281 9.20 -9.01 5.23
N LEU A 282 10.07 -8.09 5.66
CA LEU A 282 10.64 -8.08 7.00
C LEU A 282 9.67 -7.46 8.02
N THR A 283 8.97 -8.32 8.76
CA THR A 283 8.11 -7.94 9.88
C THR A 283 8.85 -8.10 11.21
N GLN A 284 8.31 -7.55 12.30
CA GLN A 284 8.87 -7.66 13.65
C GLN A 284 8.71 -9.07 14.23
N SER A 285 7.82 -9.91 13.68
CA SER A 285 7.69 -11.32 14.06
C SER A 285 8.54 -12.27 13.20
N GLY A 286 9.14 -11.78 12.12
CA GLY A 286 9.94 -12.56 11.19
C GLY A 286 9.72 -12.11 9.75
N PHE A 287 10.47 -12.71 8.83
CA PHE A 287 10.16 -12.61 7.42
C PHE A 287 8.87 -13.36 7.10
N LYS A 288 7.91 -12.68 6.48
CA LYS A 288 6.66 -13.26 6.00
C LYS A 288 6.52 -13.00 4.50
N PRO A 289 6.03 -13.96 3.70
CA PRO A 289 5.53 -13.66 2.37
C PRO A 289 4.50 -12.53 2.43
N ILE A 290 4.49 -11.63 1.45
CA ILE A 290 3.64 -10.43 1.44
C ILE A 290 2.14 -10.77 1.59
N GLU A 291 1.71 -11.88 1.02
CA GLU A 291 0.36 -12.42 1.10
C GLU A 291 0.00 -12.95 2.50
N LEU A 292 0.98 -13.14 3.39
CA LEU A 292 0.81 -13.57 4.77
C LEU A 292 1.13 -12.48 5.81
N VAL A 293 1.47 -11.27 5.37
CA VAL A 293 1.58 -10.10 6.27
C VAL A 293 0.18 -9.66 6.66
N ASP A 294 -0.09 -9.38 7.93
CA ASP A 294 -1.41 -8.96 8.39
C ASP A 294 -1.45 -7.46 8.75
N VAL A 295 -2.64 -6.86 8.71
CA VAL A 295 -2.85 -5.52 9.27
C VAL A 295 -2.51 -5.58 10.77
N GLY A 296 -1.73 -4.60 11.24
CA GLY A 296 -1.14 -4.59 12.57
C GLY A 296 0.29 -5.14 12.65
N ASP A 297 0.74 -5.95 11.67
CA ASP A 297 2.13 -6.40 11.63
C ASP A 297 3.07 -5.18 11.51
N SER A 298 4.08 -5.12 12.36
CA SER A 298 5.08 -4.06 12.28
C SER A 298 6.20 -4.41 11.30
N VAL A 299 6.47 -3.56 10.31
CA VAL A 299 7.48 -3.76 9.26
C VAL A 299 8.62 -2.75 9.35
N LEU A 300 9.81 -3.13 8.86
CA LEU A 300 10.99 -2.26 8.91
C LEU A 300 10.99 -1.25 7.76
N THR A 301 11.03 0.05 8.09
CA THR A 301 10.92 1.15 7.12
C THR A 301 12.28 1.67 6.64
N HIS A 302 12.25 2.53 5.62
CA HIS A 302 13.41 3.25 5.09
C HIS A 302 14.14 4.11 6.13
N LYS A 303 13.49 4.45 7.25
CA LYS A 303 14.12 5.20 8.35
C LYS A 303 14.81 4.29 9.37
N GLY A 304 14.66 2.97 9.27
CA GLY A 304 15.25 2.00 10.20
C GLY A 304 14.45 1.88 11.50
N ARG A 305 13.14 2.13 11.44
CA ARG A 305 12.20 1.97 12.55
C ARG A 305 11.07 1.03 12.14
N TRP A 306 10.38 0.47 13.13
CA TRP A 306 9.26 -0.44 12.93
C TRP A 306 7.96 0.35 12.87
N ARG A 307 7.10 0.07 11.90
CA ARG A 307 5.79 0.73 11.73
C ARG A 307 4.70 -0.28 11.37
N PRO A 308 3.49 -0.14 11.90
CA PRO A 308 2.40 -1.08 11.62
C PRO A 308 1.93 -0.97 10.17
N VAL A 309 1.60 -2.11 9.58
CA VAL A 309 0.80 -2.22 8.36
C VAL A 309 -0.63 -1.82 8.72
N ILE A 310 -1.19 -0.87 7.99
CA ILE A 310 -2.55 -0.32 8.21
C ILE A 310 -3.53 -0.75 7.12
N ALA A 311 -3.04 -1.29 5.99
CA ALA A 311 -3.88 -1.90 4.97
C ALA A 311 -3.08 -2.93 4.17
N LYS A 312 -3.79 -3.94 3.67
CA LYS A 312 -3.29 -4.96 2.75
C LYS A 312 -4.35 -5.31 1.74
N ILE A 313 -3.96 -5.51 0.49
CA ILE A 313 -4.86 -5.92 -0.58
C ILE A 313 -4.15 -6.84 -1.57
N ASN A 314 -4.84 -7.90 -2.01
CA ASN A 314 -4.46 -8.65 -3.21
C ASN A 314 -4.96 -7.84 -4.41
N THR A 315 -4.06 -7.51 -5.31
CA THR A 315 -4.37 -6.65 -6.46
C THR A 315 -4.43 -7.40 -7.78
N GLY A 316 -4.53 -8.73 -7.72
CA GLY A 316 -4.65 -9.61 -8.86
C GLY A 316 -3.33 -9.85 -9.58
N VAL A 317 -3.42 -10.41 -10.78
CA VAL A 317 -2.27 -10.72 -11.63
C VAL A 317 -1.86 -9.49 -12.42
N LYS A 318 -0.58 -9.12 -12.37
CA LYS A 318 -0.03 -7.95 -13.06
C LYS A 318 1.32 -8.25 -13.72
N PRO A 319 1.68 -7.49 -14.78
CA PRO A 319 3.04 -7.52 -15.31
C PRO A 319 4.03 -7.05 -14.25
N THR A 320 4.98 -7.91 -13.92
CA THR A 320 6.04 -7.65 -12.95
C THR A 320 7.41 -7.79 -13.59
N ILE A 321 8.34 -6.91 -13.22
CA ILE A 321 9.76 -7.05 -13.54
C ILE A 321 10.48 -7.67 -12.35
N ARG A 322 11.54 -8.43 -12.62
CA ARG A 322 12.46 -8.86 -11.56
C ARG A 322 13.61 -7.90 -11.42
N LEU A 323 13.65 -7.15 -10.32
CA LEU A 323 14.78 -6.31 -9.95
C LEU A 323 15.83 -7.16 -9.21
N LYS A 324 17.02 -7.30 -9.81
CA LYS A 324 18.16 -8.00 -9.20
C LYS A 324 19.23 -7.01 -8.74
N ALA A 325 19.53 -7.08 -7.45
CA ALA A 325 20.69 -6.41 -6.86
C ALA A 325 21.43 -7.35 -5.93
N LYS A 326 22.64 -6.96 -5.50
CA LYS A 326 23.43 -7.76 -4.57
C LYS A 326 22.68 -7.95 -3.24
N GLY A 327 22.26 -9.18 -2.93
CA GLY A 327 21.46 -9.48 -1.74
C GLY A 327 20.03 -8.99 -1.85
N VAL A 328 19.51 -8.92 -3.09
CA VAL A 328 18.10 -8.79 -3.47
C VAL A 328 17.86 -9.87 -4.54
N PRO A 329 17.62 -11.11 -4.11
CA PRO A 329 17.71 -12.27 -5.01
C PRO A 329 16.56 -12.35 -6.03
N ASP A 330 15.36 -11.99 -5.60
CA ASP A 330 14.14 -12.33 -6.32
C ASP A 330 13.00 -11.31 -6.05
N LEU A 331 13.31 -10.02 -6.11
CA LEU A 331 12.31 -8.97 -5.93
C LEU A 331 11.52 -8.77 -7.22
N TRP A 332 10.30 -9.33 -7.24
CA TRP A 332 9.32 -9.13 -8.29
C TRP A 332 8.35 -8.03 -7.90
N LEU A 333 8.21 -7.03 -8.77
CA LEU A 333 7.38 -5.86 -8.52
C LEU A 333 6.90 -5.30 -9.85
N THR A 334 5.86 -4.48 -9.82
CA THR A 334 5.43 -3.79 -11.04
C THR A 334 6.51 -2.83 -11.54
N PRO A 335 6.63 -2.58 -12.86
CA PRO A 335 7.69 -1.74 -13.42
C PRO A 335 7.82 -0.35 -12.79
N ASP A 336 6.69 0.23 -12.41
CA ASP A 336 6.57 1.54 -11.81
C ASP A 336 6.82 1.54 -10.29
N HIS A 337 6.86 0.38 -9.62
CA HIS A 337 7.02 0.28 -8.17
C HIS A 337 8.21 1.11 -7.68
N GLU A 338 7.98 1.99 -6.71
CA GLU A 338 9.03 2.89 -6.23
C GLU A 338 9.93 2.20 -5.20
N VAL A 339 11.23 2.23 -5.46
CA VAL A 339 12.27 1.70 -4.56
C VAL A 339 13.11 2.86 -4.02
N TRP A 340 13.61 2.72 -2.78
CA TRP A 340 14.49 3.73 -2.20
C TRP A 340 15.87 3.66 -2.86
N GLY A 341 16.17 4.66 -3.69
CA GLY A 341 17.21 4.58 -4.71
C GLY A 341 18.15 5.78 -4.75
N ARG A 342 19.41 5.53 -5.12
CA ARG A 342 20.35 6.57 -5.58
C ARG A 342 20.53 6.42 -7.08
N LYS A 343 19.78 7.24 -7.84
CA LYS A 343 19.75 7.18 -9.29
C LYS A 343 21.08 7.58 -9.91
N VAL A 344 21.50 6.83 -10.92
CA VAL A 344 22.63 7.16 -11.78
C VAL A 344 22.09 7.28 -13.22
N PRO A 345 22.16 8.45 -13.86
CA PRO A 345 21.66 8.62 -15.23
C PRO A 345 22.31 7.64 -16.21
N GLN A 346 21.48 7.03 -17.06
CA GLN A 346 21.96 6.16 -18.14
C GLN A 346 22.60 7.03 -19.24
N GLY A 347 23.70 6.55 -19.84
CA GLY A 347 24.31 7.17 -21.03
C GLY A 347 25.30 8.33 -20.79
N GLY A 348 25.65 8.66 -19.54
CA GLY A 348 26.53 9.82 -19.24
C GLY A 348 27.69 9.53 -18.28
N VAL A 349 28.10 8.28 -18.12
CA VAL A 349 29.12 7.91 -17.11
C VAL A 349 30.22 7.03 -17.72
N PRO A 350 31.50 7.46 -17.71
CA PRO A 350 32.57 6.79 -18.47
C PRO A 350 32.83 5.34 -18.08
N ASN A 351 32.54 4.96 -16.83
CA ASN A 351 32.69 3.60 -16.33
C ASN A 351 32.00 3.41 -14.96
N ALA A 352 32.01 2.17 -14.46
CA ALA A 352 31.42 1.78 -13.19
C ALA A 352 31.98 2.52 -11.96
N VAL A 353 33.23 3.02 -12.01
CA VAL A 353 33.85 3.77 -10.90
C VAL A 353 33.23 5.15 -10.79
N TYR A 354 33.04 5.85 -11.91
CA TYR A 354 32.35 7.14 -11.92
C TYR A 354 30.88 7.00 -11.53
N ALA A 355 30.20 5.94 -11.99
CA ALA A 355 28.81 5.67 -11.60
C ALA A 355 28.66 5.54 -10.08
N ARG A 356 29.60 4.83 -9.44
CA ARG A 356 29.66 4.70 -7.98
C ARG A 356 29.97 6.01 -7.26
N LYS A 357 30.97 6.77 -7.75
CA LYS A 357 31.32 8.08 -7.17
C LYS A 357 30.13 9.04 -7.23
N ARG A 358 29.40 9.03 -8.34
CA ARG A 358 28.18 9.83 -8.53
C ARG A 358 27.09 9.37 -7.58
N ALA A 359 26.78 8.07 -7.54
CA ALA A 359 25.77 7.50 -6.64
C ALA A 359 26.01 7.89 -5.17
N LYS A 360 27.25 7.85 -4.68
CA LYS A 360 27.60 8.29 -3.32
C LYS A 360 27.25 9.75 -3.02
N LYS A 361 27.25 10.62 -4.03
CA LYS A 361 26.91 12.04 -3.92
C LYS A 361 25.43 12.32 -4.21
N THR A 362 24.75 11.44 -4.95
CA THR A 362 23.33 11.57 -5.27
C THR A 362 22.50 11.43 -4.00
N VAL A 363 21.65 12.40 -3.69
CA VAL A 363 20.67 12.30 -2.59
C VAL A 363 19.69 11.16 -2.90
N PRO A 364 19.40 10.26 -1.95
CA PRO A 364 18.47 9.16 -2.18
C PRO A 364 17.04 9.67 -2.33
N ALA A 365 16.27 9.04 -3.22
CA ALA A 365 14.89 9.38 -3.54
C ALA A 365 14.09 8.11 -3.89
N TRP A 366 12.76 8.26 -3.98
CA TRP A 366 11.88 7.23 -4.51
C TRP A 366 11.97 7.18 -6.03
N GLU A 367 12.36 6.03 -6.55
CA GLU A 367 12.63 5.85 -7.98
C GLU A 367 11.89 4.62 -8.50
N GLN A 368 11.24 4.73 -9.66
CA GLN A 368 10.56 3.59 -10.27
C GLN A 368 11.56 2.49 -10.61
N ALA A 369 11.22 1.25 -10.25
CA ALA A 369 12.11 0.12 -10.37
C ALA A 369 12.62 -0.11 -11.80
N GLN A 370 11.79 0.07 -12.82
CA GLN A 370 12.18 -0.09 -14.24
C GLN A 370 13.34 0.83 -14.67
N PHE A 371 13.54 1.97 -13.99
CA PHE A 371 14.60 2.92 -14.30
C PHE A 371 15.84 2.74 -13.42
N MET A 372 15.88 1.71 -12.58
CA MET A 372 16.95 1.52 -11.61
C MET A 372 18.13 0.71 -12.12
N LEU A 373 18.12 0.20 -13.35
CA LEU A 373 19.26 -0.54 -13.92
C LEU A 373 20.55 0.30 -13.87
N GLY A 374 21.59 -0.24 -13.23
CA GLY A 374 22.88 0.44 -13.04
C GLY A 374 22.92 1.44 -11.88
N SER A 375 21.76 1.80 -11.32
CA SER A 375 21.59 2.61 -10.10
C SER A 375 21.73 1.74 -8.84
N TYR A 376 21.48 2.32 -7.66
CA TYR A 376 21.67 1.63 -6.38
C TYR A 376 20.39 1.65 -5.55
N VAL A 377 20.02 0.50 -4.98
CA VAL A 377 18.92 0.36 -4.00
C VAL A 377 19.47 0.19 -2.59
N ASN A 378 18.66 0.50 -1.59
CA ASN A 378 19.07 0.51 -0.20
C ASN A 378 18.58 -0.70 0.61
N LEU A 379 19.39 -1.08 1.60
CA LEU A 379 18.96 -1.87 2.75
C LEU A 379 19.42 -1.18 4.03
N LYS A 380 18.46 -0.65 4.78
CA LYS A 380 18.70 -0.02 6.07
C LYS A 380 18.45 -1.00 7.20
N LEU A 381 19.32 -0.93 8.18
CA LEU A 381 19.28 -1.74 9.38
C LEU A 381 18.51 -1.00 10.49
N PRO A 382 17.79 -1.71 11.39
CA PRO A 382 17.21 -1.07 12.55
C PRO A 382 18.29 -0.58 13.50
N LYS A 383 17.94 0.43 14.32
CA LYS A 383 18.85 0.97 15.33
C LYS A 383 19.29 -0.12 16.32
N ILE A 384 20.52 0.00 16.79
CA ILE A 384 21.03 -0.83 17.88
C ILE A 384 20.25 -0.50 19.16
N LYS A 385 19.82 -1.53 19.86
CA LYS A 385 19.25 -1.46 21.21
C LYS A 385 20.20 -2.21 22.12
N ASP A 386 20.84 -1.50 23.05
CA ASP A 386 21.72 -2.13 24.04
C ASP A 386 20.86 -2.76 25.14
N THR A 387 20.34 -3.95 24.81
CA THR A 387 19.58 -4.79 25.74
C THR A 387 20.38 -6.07 25.88
N ARG A 388 21.41 -6.07 26.73
CA ARG A 388 22.24 -7.26 27.01
C ARG A 388 21.47 -8.34 27.79
N LEU A 389 20.34 -8.77 27.22
CA LEU A 389 19.39 -9.73 27.77
C LEU A 389 19.90 -11.16 27.68
N TYR A 390 20.82 -11.43 26.74
CA TYR A 390 21.36 -12.75 26.44
C TYR A 390 22.88 -12.75 26.54
N SER A 391 23.46 -13.84 27.04
CA SER A 391 24.91 -14.01 27.02
C SER A 391 25.41 -14.29 25.59
N ASN A 392 26.68 -13.99 25.32
CA ASN A 392 27.29 -14.32 24.03
C ASN A 392 27.28 -15.83 23.76
N ASP A 393 27.40 -16.66 24.80
CA ASP A 393 27.32 -18.12 24.67
C ASP A 393 25.92 -18.57 24.26
N ASP A 394 24.86 -17.96 24.82
CA ASP A 394 23.47 -18.31 24.47
C ASP A 394 23.15 -17.94 23.03
N LEU A 395 23.61 -16.76 22.60
CA LEU A 395 23.50 -16.30 21.23
C LEU A 395 24.28 -17.22 20.28
N TRP A 396 25.50 -17.61 20.64
CA TRP A 396 26.30 -18.52 19.82
C TRP A 396 25.62 -19.89 19.66
N ILE A 397 25.08 -20.45 20.76
CA ILE A 397 24.39 -21.74 20.73
C ILE A 397 23.09 -21.64 19.92
N ALA A 398 22.31 -20.58 20.08
CA ALA A 398 21.13 -20.34 19.26
C ALA A 398 21.49 -20.22 17.78
N GLY A 399 22.61 -19.56 17.46
CA GLY A 399 23.17 -19.49 16.11
C GLY A 399 23.49 -20.87 15.54
N ARG A 400 24.23 -21.70 16.28
CA ARG A 400 24.54 -23.09 15.88
C ARG A 400 23.26 -23.89 15.65
N TRP A 401 22.27 -23.69 16.50
CA TRP A 401 20.96 -24.33 16.39
C TRP A 401 20.20 -23.91 15.11
N LEU A 402 20.31 -22.66 14.66
CA LEU A 402 19.71 -22.23 13.41
C LEU A 402 20.24 -23.00 12.19
N GLY A 403 21.49 -23.48 12.20
CA GLY A 403 21.98 -24.40 11.17
C GLY A 403 21.55 -25.83 11.44
N ASP A 404 22.13 -26.41 12.49
CA ASP A 404 22.11 -27.87 12.74
C ASP A 404 21.08 -28.35 13.77
N GLY A 405 20.32 -27.43 14.33
CA GLY A 405 19.36 -27.71 15.40
C GLY A 405 18.06 -28.32 14.91
N HIS A 406 17.48 -29.20 15.72
CA HIS A 406 16.12 -29.68 15.58
C HIS A 406 15.49 -29.94 16.96
N PHE A 407 14.17 -30.07 16.98
CA PHE A 407 13.44 -30.47 18.18
C PHE A 407 13.30 -32.00 18.21
N GLY A 408 13.71 -32.61 19.31
CA GLY A 408 13.46 -34.03 19.63
C GLY A 408 12.09 -34.25 20.26
N GLY A 409 11.87 -35.46 20.79
CA GLY A 409 10.67 -35.77 21.57
C GLY A 409 10.55 -34.86 22.80
N ARG A 410 9.32 -34.45 23.14
CA ARG A 410 9.03 -33.49 24.24
C ARG A 410 9.75 -32.12 24.08
N ASP A 411 9.94 -31.68 22.83
CA ASP A 411 10.56 -30.38 22.47
C ASP A 411 12.02 -30.21 22.93
N GLU A 412 12.76 -31.30 23.12
CA GLU A 412 14.18 -31.25 23.46
C GLU A 412 15.01 -30.56 22.37
N LEU A 413 15.93 -29.68 22.74
CA LEU A 413 16.83 -29.03 21.80
C LEU A 413 18.00 -29.96 21.46
N ILE A 414 18.14 -30.34 20.20
CA ILE A 414 19.20 -31.25 19.73
C ILE A 414 19.99 -30.58 18.61
N LEU A 415 21.32 -30.62 18.70
CA LEU A 415 22.23 -30.28 17.59
C LEU A 415 22.73 -31.56 16.94
N SER A 416 22.71 -31.63 15.62
CA SER A 416 23.31 -32.71 14.86
C SER A 416 24.58 -32.22 14.18
N CYS A 417 25.74 -32.84 14.44
CA CYS A 417 26.99 -32.45 13.79
C CYS A 417 27.76 -33.68 13.28
N GLY A 418 28.71 -33.47 12.39
CA GLY A 418 29.62 -34.54 11.98
C GLY A 418 30.47 -35.01 13.17
N HIS A 419 30.88 -36.29 13.17
CA HIS A 419 31.74 -36.85 14.24
C HIS A 419 33.02 -36.04 14.46
N HIS A 420 33.59 -35.49 13.39
CA HIS A 420 34.81 -34.67 13.44
C HIS A 420 34.62 -33.33 14.18
N GLU A 421 33.41 -32.77 14.22
CA GLU A 421 33.11 -31.51 14.90
C GLU A 421 32.73 -31.71 16.37
N THR A 422 32.43 -32.95 16.77
CA THR A 422 31.79 -33.27 18.06
C THR A 422 32.62 -32.81 19.25
N LYS A 423 33.95 -32.98 19.20
CA LYS A 423 34.85 -32.59 20.31
C LYS A 423 34.83 -31.09 20.56
N GLU A 424 34.94 -30.28 19.50
CA GLU A 424 34.92 -28.82 19.60
C GLU A 424 33.54 -28.30 20.02
N LEU A 425 32.46 -28.91 19.51
CA LEU A 425 31.10 -28.53 19.89
C LEU A 425 30.81 -28.82 21.37
N ILE A 426 31.25 -29.97 21.90
CA ILE A 426 31.14 -30.29 23.33
C ILE A 426 31.86 -29.24 24.19
N LYS A 427 33.07 -28.85 23.79
CA LYS A 427 33.86 -27.83 24.49
C LYS A 427 33.15 -26.47 24.50
N LYS A 428 32.56 -26.07 23.37
CA LYS A 428 31.77 -24.83 23.22
C LYS A 428 30.48 -24.84 24.05
N LEU A 429 29.80 -25.98 24.17
CA LEU A 429 28.55 -26.10 24.93
C LEU A 429 28.76 -25.99 26.44
N GLY A 430 29.89 -26.47 26.96
CA GLY A 430 30.26 -26.35 28.37
C GLY A 430 29.13 -26.77 29.32
N LYS A 431 28.68 -25.85 30.19
CA LYS A 431 27.60 -26.11 31.16
C LYS A 431 26.24 -26.43 30.51
N ARG A 432 26.06 -26.08 29.23
CA ARG A 432 24.84 -26.36 28.46
C ARG A 432 24.85 -27.73 27.77
N LEU A 433 25.90 -28.54 27.96
CA LEU A 433 25.96 -29.90 27.46
C LEU A 433 24.94 -30.81 28.17
N GLY A 434 24.07 -31.45 27.38
CA GLY A 434 23.19 -32.53 27.78
C GLY A 434 23.72 -33.91 27.37
N PHE A 435 22.81 -34.80 27.02
CA PHE A 435 23.17 -36.15 26.56
C PHE A 435 23.72 -36.12 25.13
N VAL A 436 24.75 -36.93 24.86
CA VAL A 436 25.32 -37.14 23.52
C VAL A 436 24.90 -38.53 23.06
N ASN A 437 24.17 -38.60 21.95
CA ASN A 437 23.80 -39.84 21.30
C ASN A 437 24.56 -39.96 19.97
N ASP A 438 25.24 -41.08 19.76
CA ASP A 438 25.99 -41.31 18.54
C ASP A 438 25.13 -42.11 17.55
N THR A 439 25.02 -41.62 16.31
CA THR A 439 24.28 -42.30 15.24
C THR A 439 25.24 -42.68 14.11
N ASN A 440 24.81 -43.57 13.22
CA ASN A 440 25.66 -44.03 12.11
C ASN A 440 26.20 -42.91 11.19
N THR A 441 25.60 -41.72 11.21
CA THR A 441 25.96 -40.60 10.29
C THR A 441 26.34 -39.30 10.97
N ALA A 442 25.99 -39.11 12.24
CA ALA A 442 26.21 -37.86 12.97
C ALA A 442 26.15 -38.06 14.48
N ALA A 443 26.80 -37.19 15.23
CA ALA A 443 26.57 -37.07 16.66
C ALA A 443 25.36 -36.16 16.91
N GLN A 444 24.45 -36.60 17.77
CA GLN A 444 23.29 -35.81 18.24
C GLN A 444 23.52 -35.38 19.69
N ILE A 445 23.60 -34.07 19.91
CA ILE A 445 23.89 -33.50 21.22
C ILE A 445 22.67 -32.75 21.73
N ARG A 446 22.10 -33.22 22.84
CA ARG A 446 21.04 -32.50 23.55
C ARG A 446 21.61 -31.29 24.27
N ILE A 447 20.95 -30.14 24.17
CA ILE A 447 21.33 -28.90 24.84
C ILE A 447 20.47 -28.71 26.10
N LYS A 448 21.10 -28.34 27.23
CA LYS A 448 20.42 -27.86 28.44
C LYS A 448 20.08 -26.38 28.28
N ASP A 449 18.80 -26.07 28.25
CA ASP A 449 18.31 -24.69 28.20
C ASP A 449 18.18 -24.07 29.60
N LEU A 450 19.32 -23.73 30.21
CA LEU A 450 19.37 -23.07 31.52
C LEU A 450 18.60 -21.74 31.47
N GLY A 451 17.50 -21.67 32.22
CA GLY A 451 16.65 -20.47 32.33
C GLY A 451 15.76 -20.19 31.12
N GLY A 452 15.60 -21.13 30.18
CA GLY A 452 14.72 -20.96 29.00
C GLY A 452 15.24 -19.98 27.94
N LYS A 453 16.47 -19.46 28.09
CA LYS A 453 17.01 -18.36 27.29
C LYS A 453 17.27 -18.74 25.84
N ILE A 454 17.70 -19.97 25.57
CA ILE A 454 17.95 -20.42 24.19
C ILE A 454 16.62 -20.58 23.46
N ARG A 455 15.60 -21.15 24.12
CA ARG A 455 14.24 -21.22 23.55
C ARG A 455 13.64 -19.83 23.31
N GLU A 456 13.90 -18.88 24.21
CA GLU A 456 13.47 -17.48 24.04
C GLU A 456 14.10 -16.84 22.78
N ILE A 457 15.40 -17.07 22.54
CA ILE A 457 16.10 -16.58 21.35
C ILE A 457 15.58 -17.24 20.07
N ILE A 458 15.43 -18.58 20.06
CA ILE A 458 15.01 -19.33 18.88
C ILE A 458 13.53 -19.07 18.55
N GLY A 459 12.68 -18.90 19.56
CA GLY A 459 11.25 -18.68 19.44
C GLY A 459 10.48 -19.82 18.76
N ASN A 460 9.21 -19.56 18.42
CA ASN A 460 8.33 -20.50 17.70
C ASN A 460 8.59 -20.55 16.18
N VAL A 461 9.42 -19.63 15.65
CA VAL A 461 9.59 -19.38 14.21
C VAL A 461 10.60 -20.31 13.52
N CYS A 462 11.10 -21.35 14.20
CA CYS A 462 12.17 -22.19 13.67
C CYS A 462 11.87 -23.70 13.61
N ARG A 463 10.61 -24.11 13.48
CA ARG A 463 10.26 -25.52 13.24
C ARG A 463 10.34 -25.88 11.75
N GLY A 464 11.22 -26.84 11.43
CA GLY A 464 11.46 -27.31 10.06
C GLY A 464 12.52 -26.47 9.32
N ALA A 465 13.40 -27.13 8.57
CA ALA A 465 14.59 -26.50 7.98
C ALA A 465 14.26 -25.35 6.99
N SER A 466 13.14 -25.40 6.27
CA SER A 466 12.73 -24.32 5.36
C SER A 466 12.17 -23.08 6.05
N ASN A 467 11.72 -23.21 7.30
CA ASN A 467 11.06 -22.13 8.04
C ASN A 467 12.02 -21.40 8.99
N LYS A 468 13.19 -21.99 9.27
CA LYS A 468 14.21 -21.38 10.12
C LYS A 468 14.56 -19.98 9.64
N GLN A 469 14.71 -19.05 10.56
CA GLN A 469 15.09 -17.67 10.28
C GLN A 469 15.74 -17.06 11.52
N PHE A 470 16.53 -16.00 11.33
CA PHE A 470 17.04 -15.25 12.47
C PHE A 470 15.90 -14.51 13.17
N PRO A 471 15.88 -14.50 14.52
CA PRO A 471 14.91 -13.69 15.24
C PRO A 471 15.15 -12.21 14.95
N THR A 472 14.08 -11.44 14.76
CA THR A 472 14.14 -10.06 14.27
C THR A 472 14.86 -9.11 15.22
N PHE A 473 14.79 -9.37 16.53
CA PHE A 473 15.54 -8.60 17.52
C PHE A 473 17.06 -8.71 17.33
N ALA A 474 17.55 -9.79 16.69
CA ALA A 474 18.97 -9.95 16.36
C ALA A 474 19.47 -8.79 15.49
N PHE A 475 18.60 -8.24 14.63
CA PHE A 475 18.92 -7.09 13.80
C PHE A 475 18.99 -5.78 14.57
N SER A 476 18.74 -5.77 15.88
CA SER A 476 19.00 -4.62 16.76
C SER A 476 20.09 -4.87 17.81
N LEU A 477 20.73 -6.04 17.82
CA LEU A 477 21.78 -6.34 18.79
C LEU A 477 23.03 -5.47 18.60
N PRO A 478 23.77 -5.19 19.70
CA PRO A 478 25.16 -4.73 19.64
C PRO A 478 26.03 -5.62 18.76
N VAL A 479 27.11 -5.05 18.21
CA VAL A 479 27.95 -5.71 17.20
C VAL A 479 28.56 -7.02 17.70
N ASP A 480 29.00 -7.08 18.95
CA ASP A 480 29.59 -8.27 19.57
C ASP A 480 28.56 -9.39 19.77
N GLN A 481 27.35 -9.06 20.23
CA GLN A 481 26.24 -10.00 20.40
C GLN A 481 25.73 -10.53 19.04
N ALA A 482 25.54 -9.63 18.08
CA ALA A 482 25.19 -9.99 16.70
C ALA A 482 26.26 -10.90 16.07
N LYS A 483 27.55 -10.61 16.35
CA LYS A 483 28.67 -11.45 15.91
C LYS A 483 28.62 -12.83 16.54
N SER A 484 28.37 -12.93 17.85
CA SER A 484 28.30 -14.23 18.53
C SER A 484 27.21 -15.13 17.92
N LEU A 485 26.02 -14.57 17.69
CA LEU A 485 24.92 -15.26 17.01
C LEU A 485 25.28 -15.70 15.59
N LEU A 486 25.89 -14.79 14.81
CA LEU A 486 26.31 -15.07 13.43
C LEU A 486 27.41 -16.14 13.38
N ASP A 487 28.42 -16.06 14.23
CA ASP A 487 29.51 -17.05 14.32
C ASP A 487 28.97 -18.44 14.69
N GLY A 488 27.96 -18.50 15.55
CA GLY A 488 27.25 -19.73 15.87
C GLY A 488 26.65 -20.36 14.61
N TYR A 489 25.89 -19.58 13.84
CA TYR A 489 25.28 -20.05 12.58
C TYR A 489 26.34 -20.46 11.55
N LEU A 490 27.36 -19.62 11.34
CA LEU A 490 28.44 -19.90 10.39
C LEU A 490 29.30 -21.09 10.80
N SER A 491 29.33 -21.46 12.09
CA SER A 491 30.02 -22.68 12.50
C SER A 491 29.31 -23.94 11.98
N ALA A 492 27.98 -23.91 11.84
CA ALA A 492 27.16 -25.02 11.34
C ALA A 492 27.20 -25.10 9.81
N ASP A 493 26.60 -24.11 9.15
CA ASP A 493 26.37 -24.13 7.70
C ASP A 493 27.34 -23.23 6.91
N GLY A 494 28.28 -22.59 7.61
CA GLY A 494 29.20 -21.63 7.01
C GLY A 494 30.51 -22.28 6.53
N SER A 495 31.08 -21.68 5.50
CA SER A 495 32.43 -21.99 5.01
C SER A 495 33.18 -20.68 4.80
N PHE A 496 34.42 -20.64 5.30
CA PHE A 496 35.33 -19.52 5.10
C PHE A 496 36.44 -19.90 4.13
N ASN A 497 36.60 -19.09 3.09
CA ASN A 497 37.72 -19.22 2.16
C ASN A 497 38.75 -18.14 2.47
N GLU A 498 39.86 -18.53 3.08
CA GLU A 498 40.93 -17.62 3.51
C GLU A 498 41.56 -16.85 2.34
N ALA A 499 41.85 -17.55 1.24
CA ALA A 499 42.51 -16.97 0.06
C ALA A 499 41.70 -15.79 -0.52
N ARG A 500 40.37 -15.91 -0.56
CA ARG A 500 39.45 -14.89 -1.08
C ARG A 500 38.83 -14.01 0.00
N ASN A 501 39.14 -14.25 1.27
CA ASN A 501 38.52 -13.61 2.44
C ASN A 501 36.98 -13.63 2.35
N ARG A 502 36.42 -14.81 2.05
CA ARG A 502 35.01 -14.96 1.65
C ARG A 502 34.28 -15.88 2.60
N ILE A 503 33.19 -15.38 3.19
CA ILE A 503 32.19 -16.18 3.90
C ILE A 503 31.18 -16.69 2.87
N SER A 504 30.80 -17.96 2.99
CA SER A 504 29.69 -18.56 2.26
C SER A 504 28.84 -19.42 3.19
N ALA A 505 27.55 -19.54 2.90
CA ALA A 505 26.65 -20.47 3.59
C ALA A 505 25.56 -20.92 2.62
N THR A 506 25.00 -22.11 2.84
CA THR A 506 23.91 -22.66 2.03
C THR A 506 22.76 -23.05 2.95
N SER A 507 21.51 -22.77 2.55
CA SER A 507 20.33 -23.18 3.30
C SER A 507 19.13 -23.33 2.38
N ILE A 508 18.20 -24.22 2.70
CA ILE A 508 16.90 -24.26 2.03
C ILE A 508 15.96 -23.12 2.47
N SER A 509 16.30 -22.40 3.55
CA SER A 509 15.57 -21.21 3.98
C SER A 509 16.17 -19.93 3.38
N LYS A 510 15.46 -19.33 2.42
CA LYS A 510 15.79 -17.99 1.88
C LYS A 510 15.85 -16.95 3.00
N ASN A 511 14.87 -16.98 3.90
CA ASN A 511 14.70 -16.00 4.97
C ASN A 511 15.84 -16.07 6.00
N LEU A 512 16.38 -17.28 6.25
CA LEU A 512 17.58 -17.44 7.07
C LEU A 512 18.79 -16.72 6.46
N LEU A 513 19.00 -16.86 5.16
CA LEU A 513 20.13 -16.22 4.47
C LEU A 513 19.94 -14.70 4.30
N LEU A 514 18.70 -14.23 4.10
CA LEU A 514 18.39 -12.79 4.15
C LEU A 514 18.71 -12.21 5.54
N GLY A 515 18.38 -12.93 6.62
CA GLY A 515 18.76 -12.58 7.98
C GLY A 515 20.27 -12.58 8.22
N ALA A 516 20.97 -13.62 7.74
CA ALA A 516 22.44 -13.67 7.81
C ALA A 516 23.09 -12.51 7.05
N ALA A 517 22.53 -12.10 5.91
CA ALA A 517 23.01 -10.94 5.16
C ALA A 517 22.89 -9.62 5.95
N LEU A 518 21.82 -9.45 6.73
CA LEU A 518 21.64 -8.31 7.64
C LEU A 518 22.66 -8.32 8.79
N LEU A 519 22.91 -9.50 9.39
CA LEU A 519 23.92 -9.64 10.45
C LEU A 519 25.34 -9.44 9.93
N ILE A 520 25.68 -9.94 8.73
CA ILE A 520 26.97 -9.68 8.09
C ILE A 520 27.18 -8.19 7.86
N GLN A 521 26.12 -7.47 7.43
CA GLN A 521 26.17 -6.02 7.28
C GLN A 521 26.41 -5.32 8.62
N ARG A 522 25.76 -5.77 9.70
CA ARG A 522 25.95 -5.25 11.07
C ARG A 522 27.37 -5.48 11.59
N VAL A 523 27.87 -6.70 11.45
CA VAL A 523 29.10 -7.17 12.09
C VAL A 523 30.34 -6.72 11.34
N TYR A 524 30.31 -6.85 10.01
CA TYR A 524 31.49 -6.65 9.18
C TYR A 524 31.42 -5.39 8.32
N GLY A 525 30.28 -4.68 8.31
CA GLY A 525 30.11 -3.49 7.48
C GLY A 525 30.17 -3.80 5.98
N VAL A 526 29.77 -5.01 5.56
CA VAL A 526 29.75 -5.42 4.16
C VAL A 526 28.39 -5.96 3.76
N SER A 527 28.01 -5.77 2.50
CA SER A 527 26.81 -6.43 1.96
C SER A 527 27.14 -7.84 1.49
N ALA A 528 26.30 -8.81 1.88
CA ALA A 528 26.31 -10.17 1.35
C ALA A 528 25.46 -10.26 0.07
N SER A 529 25.83 -11.19 -0.82
CA SER A 529 24.97 -11.68 -1.90
C SER A 529 24.14 -12.85 -1.37
N VAL A 530 22.87 -12.90 -1.75
CA VAL A 530 22.00 -14.08 -1.60
C VAL A 530 21.47 -14.39 -3.00
N PHE A 531 21.50 -15.64 -3.41
CA PHE A 531 21.09 -16.07 -4.75
C PHE A 531 20.64 -17.54 -4.73
N PRO A 532 19.83 -17.99 -5.72
CA PRO A 532 19.43 -19.38 -5.84
C PRO A 532 20.65 -20.27 -6.05
N GLY A 533 20.72 -21.40 -5.35
CA GLY A 533 21.74 -22.42 -5.54
C GLY A 533 21.22 -23.56 -6.42
N ARG A 534 21.24 -24.80 -5.91
CA ARG A 534 20.77 -25.99 -6.63
C ARG A 534 19.25 -25.97 -6.74
N PRO A 535 18.68 -26.22 -7.94
CA PRO A 535 17.23 -26.30 -8.13
C PRO A 535 16.64 -27.53 -7.41
N GLU A 536 15.31 -27.56 -7.39
CA GLU A 536 14.56 -28.72 -6.91
C GLU A 536 14.96 -29.99 -7.69
N ARG A 537 15.12 -31.09 -6.95
CA ARG A 537 15.57 -32.35 -7.53
C ARG A 537 15.15 -33.53 -6.68
N GLU A 538 14.96 -34.68 -7.31
CA GLU A 538 15.00 -35.95 -6.60
C GLU A 538 16.45 -36.32 -6.27
N SER A 539 16.67 -36.85 -5.07
CA SER A 539 17.98 -37.31 -4.62
C SER A 539 17.83 -38.58 -3.81
N VAL A 540 18.83 -39.46 -3.85
CA VAL A 540 18.83 -40.69 -3.06
C VAL A 540 19.68 -40.47 -1.81
N ILE A 541 19.05 -40.55 -0.64
CA ILE A 541 19.74 -40.49 0.65
C ILE A 541 19.54 -41.84 1.33
N GLN A 542 20.63 -42.59 1.52
CA GLN A 542 20.62 -43.94 2.12
C GLN A 542 19.60 -44.90 1.47
N GLY A 543 19.51 -44.89 0.14
CA GLY A 543 18.60 -45.75 -0.63
C GLY A 543 17.13 -45.30 -0.64
N ARG A 544 16.79 -44.18 0.04
CA ARG A 544 15.45 -43.58 -0.03
C ARG A 544 15.44 -42.45 -1.05
N SER A 545 14.44 -42.42 -1.92
CA SER A 545 14.18 -41.26 -2.78
C SER A 545 13.64 -40.12 -1.93
N VAL A 546 14.29 -38.96 -2.01
CA VAL A 546 13.95 -37.75 -1.26
C VAL A 546 13.83 -36.59 -2.23
N HIS A 547 12.67 -35.94 -2.23
CA HIS A 547 12.47 -34.70 -2.98
C HIS A 547 13.15 -33.53 -2.25
N CYS A 548 14.22 -33.01 -2.84
CA CYS A 548 14.97 -31.89 -2.30
C CYS A 548 14.40 -30.56 -2.83
N LYS A 549 14.04 -29.65 -1.94
CA LYS A 549 13.68 -28.26 -2.29
C LYS A 549 14.90 -27.49 -2.83
N GLN A 550 14.65 -26.38 -3.51
CA GLN A 550 15.70 -25.46 -3.95
C GLN A 550 16.50 -24.96 -2.76
N ASP A 551 17.83 -25.02 -2.85
CA ASP A 551 18.71 -24.40 -1.88
C ASP A 551 19.06 -22.95 -2.29
N TRP A 552 19.41 -22.15 -1.29
CA TRP A 552 19.84 -20.77 -1.43
C TRP A 552 21.29 -20.69 -0.99
N SER A 553 22.06 -19.83 -1.66
CA SER A 553 23.47 -19.60 -1.36
C SER A 553 23.69 -18.16 -0.95
N LEU A 554 24.48 -17.99 0.11
CA LEU A 554 24.97 -16.71 0.58
C LEU A 554 26.46 -16.61 0.30
N SER A 555 26.93 -15.42 -0.12
CA SER A 555 28.34 -15.11 -0.20
C SER A 555 28.66 -13.66 0.17
N ALA A 556 29.61 -13.48 1.08
CA ALA A 556 30.11 -12.17 1.48
C ALA A 556 31.64 -12.14 1.37
N TYR A 557 32.16 -11.10 0.70
CA TYR A 557 33.59 -10.82 0.67
C TYR A 557 33.90 -9.84 1.78
N LEU A 558 34.69 -10.26 2.75
CA LEU A 558 35.17 -9.41 3.82
C LEU A 558 36.26 -8.50 3.26
N THR A 559 36.17 -7.21 3.54
CA THR A 559 37.12 -6.24 3.01
C THR A 559 38.48 -6.45 3.65
N LYS A 560 39.54 -6.60 2.84
CA LYS A 560 40.92 -6.32 3.28
C LYS A 560 41.15 -4.81 3.22
N GLU A 561 41.98 -4.24 4.09
CA GLU A 561 42.38 -2.83 3.99
C GLU A 561 42.83 -2.52 2.54
N GLY A 562 42.30 -1.44 1.95
CA GLY A 562 42.62 -1.02 0.58
C GLY A 562 41.83 -1.65 -0.57
N GLN A 563 40.99 -2.69 -0.34
CA GLN A 563 40.17 -3.28 -1.41
C GLN A 563 38.89 -2.48 -1.74
N ARG A 564 38.60 -2.32 -3.04
CA ARG A 564 37.39 -1.63 -3.54
C ARG A 564 36.12 -2.48 -3.37
N ILE A 565 35.18 -2.02 -2.56
CA ILE A 565 33.86 -2.66 -2.37
C ILE A 565 32.85 -2.19 -3.45
N LYS A 566 32.20 -3.15 -4.15
CA LYS A 566 31.16 -2.91 -5.16
C LYS A 566 29.87 -2.28 -4.56
N PRO A 567 29.21 -2.88 -3.55
CA PRO A 567 28.28 -2.14 -2.69
C PRO A 567 29.05 -1.13 -1.82
N PHE A 568 28.38 -0.10 -1.33
CA PHE A 568 28.97 0.81 -0.36
C PHE A 568 28.01 1.04 0.79
N LEU A 569 28.55 1.15 2.00
CA LEU A 569 27.78 1.52 3.18
C LEU A 569 27.92 3.01 3.41
N LEU A 570 26.81 3.64 3.74
CA LEU A 570 26.72 4.99 4.30
C LEU A 570 25.88 4.89 5.59
N ASP A 571 25.73 5.99 6.31
CA ASP A 571 24.97 6.04 7.56
C ASP A 571 23.49 5.64 7.38
N ASP A 572 22.97 5.78 6.17
CA ASP A 572 21.60 5.41 5.78
C ASP A 572 21.46 3.96 5.27
N GLY A 573 22.51 3.14 5.35
CA GLY A 573 22.47 1.70 5.06
C GLY A 573 23.39 1.25 3.94
N ALA A 574 23.17 0.01 3.47
CA ALA A 574 23.95 -0.58 2.39
C ALA A 574 23.32 -0.26 1.03
N TRP A 575 24.10 0.34 0.14
CA TRP A 575 23.72 0.65 -1.23
C TRP A 575 24.22 -0.43 -2.19
N LYS A 576 23.26 -1.10 -2.82
CA LYS A 576 23.46 -2.30 -3.65
C LYS A 576 23.17 -1.94 -5.10
N LYS A 577 24.16 -2.14 -5.98
CA LYS A 577 23.97 -1.87 -7.41
C LYS A 577 22.93 -2.82 -7.99
N VAL A 578 21.95 -2.28 -8.71
CA VAL A 578 21.01 -3.05 -9.53
C VAL A 578 21.78 -3.54 -10.76
N SER A 579 21.99 -4.85 -10.83
CA SER A 579 22.78 -5.49 -11.88
C SER A 579 21.94 -5.88 -13.08
N ASN A 580 20.66 -6.15 -12.86
CA ASN A 580 19.77 -6.63 -13.90
C ASN A 580 18.31 -6.30 -13.56
N ILE A 581 17.50 -6.12 -14.60
CA ILE A 581 16.05 -6.05 -14.55
C ILE A 581 15.56 -7.00 -15.64
N ASP A 582 15.02 -8.14 -15.25
CA ASP A 582 14.52 -9.13 -16.21
C ASP A 582 13.17 -8.71 -16.80
N SER A 583 12.82 -9.30 -17.94
CA SER A 583 11.57 -9.06 -18.68
C SER A 583 10.33 -9.30 -17.83
N THR A 584 9.22 -8.69 -18.26
CA THR A 584 7.94 -8.73 -17.57
C THR A 584 7.34 -10.15 -17.56
N GLU A 585 7.04 -10.67 -16.37
CA GLU A 585 6.21 -11.86 -16.16
C GLU A 585 4.95 -11.47 -15.39
N ASP A 586 3.81 -12.04 -15.77
CA ASP A 586 2.55 -11.83 -15.08
C ASP A 586 2.51 -12.66 -13.79
N ARG A 587 2.33 -12.00 -12.65
CA ARG A 587 2.32 -12.64 -11.33
C ARG A 587 1.17 -12.08 -10.49
N GLU A 588 0.62 -12.90 -9.60
CA GLU A 588 -0.26 -12.37 -8.54
C GLU A 588 0.52 -11.35 -7.71
N THR A 589 -0.08 -10.20 -7.44
CA THR A 589 0.57 -9.08 -6.78
C THR A 589 -0.22 -8.57 -5.59
N TRP A 590 0.51 -8.22 -4.54
CA TRP A 590 -0.01 -7.73 -3.28
C TRP A 590 0.53 -6.34 -2.98
N CYS A 591 -0.27 -5.57 -2.25
CA CYS A 591 0.03 -4.20 -1.92
C CYS A 591 -0.19 -3.97 -0.42
N LEU A 592 0.74 -3.28 0.23
CA LEU A 592 0.70 -2.92 1.66
C LEU A 592 0.70 -1.40 1.83
N LYS A 593 0.00 -0.92 2.87
CA LYS A 593 0.11 0.44 3.39
C LYS A 593 0.68 0.39 4.79
N VAL A 594 1.78 1.12 5.02
CA VAL A 594 2.47 1.22 6.30
C VAL A 594 2.29 2.63 6.86
N ALA A 595 2.03 2.73 8.17
CA ALA A 595 1.85 4.01 8.85
C ALA A 595 3.13 4.87 8.87
N GLU A 596 2.94 6.19 8.84
CA GLU A 596 3.97 7.24 8.91
C GLU A 596 5.01 7.24 7.78
N ASP A 597 5.91 6.27 7.73
CA ASP A 597 7.08 6.29 6.84
C ASP A 597 6.78 5.86 5.42
N GLU A 598 5.58 5.33 5.22
CA GLU A 598 5.06 4.87 3.95
C GLU A 598 6.01 3.97 3.16
N SER A 599 6.71 3.08 3.86
CA SER A 599 7.63 2.14 3.23
C SER A 599 7.89 0.90 4.08
N PHE A 600 8.39 -0.14 3.45
CA PHE A 600 8.77 -1.39 4.10
C PHE A 600 9.96 -2.04 3.40
N THR A 601 10.54 -3.05 4.05
CA THR A 601 11.66 -3.83 3.52
C THR A 601 11.14 -5.15 2.99
N ALA A 602 11.37 -5.42 1.71
CA ALA A 602 11.02 -6.66 1.04
C ALA A 602 12.21 -7.20 0.22
N GLU A 603 12.48 -8.49 0.32
CA GLU A 603 13.59 -9.17 -0.38
C GLU A 603 14.97 -8.49 -0.17
N GLY A 604 15.18 -7.85 0.98
CA GLY A 604 16.40 -7.11 1.27
C GLY A 604 16.55 -5.77 0.52
N CYS A 605 15.44 -5.22 0.04
CA CYS A 605 15.31 -3.91 -0.60
C CYS A 605 14.23 -3.08 0.11
N ILE A 606 14.40 -1.76 0.20
CA ILE A 606 13.36 -0.86 0.69
C ILE A 606 12.47 -0.42 -0.46
N VAL A 607 11.17 -0.61 -0.28
CA VAL A 607 10.11 -0.35 -1.25
C VAL A 607 9.07 0.61 -0.65
N HIS A 608 8.47 1.46 -1.48
CA HIS A 608 7.46 2.41 -1.04
C HIS A 608 6.11 1.72 -0.80
N ASN A 609 5.23 2.35 -0.03
CA ASN A 609 3.81 2.00 0.01
C ASN A 609 3.21 2.08 -1.40
N CYS A 610 2.18 1.27 -1.63
CA CYS A 610 1.28 1.56 -2.75
C CYS A 610 0.37 2.74 -2.37
N PRO A 611 0.22 3.77 -3.21
CA PRO A 611 -0.84 4.73 -3.02
C PRO A 611 -2.17 3.98 -3.14
N MET A 612 -2.93 3.97 -2.06
CA MET A 612 -4.39 3.95 -2.08
C MET A 612 -4.77 5.40 -1.82
N PRO A 613 -5.14 6.20 -2.84
CA PRO A 613 -5.60 7.58 -2.53
C PRO A 613 -6.98 7.54 -1.81
N LEU A 614 -7.80 8.59 -1.70
CA LEU A 614 -9.22 8.60 -1.21
C LEU A 614 -9.64 10.09 -1.11
N ASN A 615 -9.06 10.93 -1.97
CA ASN A 615 -8.72 12.31 -1.62
C ASN A 615 -9.88 13.30 -1.81
N ILE A 616 -10.75 13.08 -2.80
CA ILE A 616 -11.80 14.04 -3.15
C ILE A 616 -12.91 14.04 -2.09
N THR A 617 -13.36 12.86 -1.66
CA THR A 617 -14.37 12.72 -0.62
C THR A 617 -13.86 13.25 0.73
N ASN A 618 -12.61 12.99 1.07
CA ASN A 618 -11.99 13.49 2.30
C ASN A 618 -12.01 15.01 2.37
N ARG A 619 -11.60 15.68 1.28
CA ARG A 619 -11.63 17.14 1.20
C ARG A 619 -13.05 17.70 1.32
N ALA A 620 -14.02 17.07 0.66
CA ALA A 620 -15.43 17.48 0.74
C ALA A 620 -16.00 17.32 2.17
N ILE A 621 -15.73 16.18 2.81
CA ILE A 621 -16.18 15.90 4.19
C ILE A 621 -15.53 16.89 5.16
N VAL A 622 -14.21 17.09 5.08
CA VAL A 622 -13.49 18.03 5.96
C VAL A 622 -14.03 19.44 5.78
N LEU A 623 -14.19 19.93 4.55
CA LEU A 623 -14.53 21.33 4.33
C LEU A 623 -15.98 21.67 4.71
N TRP A 624 -16.92 20.75 4.48
CA TRP A 624 -18.36 21.07 4.49
C TRP A 624 -19.20 20.28 5.49
N THR A 625 -18.60 19.51 6.39
CA THR A 625 -19.33 18.77 7.42
C THR A 625 -18.68 18.86 8.79
N ASN A 626 -19.50 18.74 9.83
CA ASN A 626 -19.08 18.53 11.22
C ASN A 626 -19.14 17.04 11.58
N PRO A 627 -18.47 16.58 12.66
CA PRO A 627 -18.76 15.29 13.27
C PRO A 627 -20.25 15.14 13.58
N GLY A 628 -20.76 13.92 13.39
CA GLY A 628 -22.17 13.59 13.55
C GLY A 628 -23.09 13.99 12.38
N ASP A 629 -22.60 14.77 11.41
CA ASP A 629 -23.34 15.06 10.18
C ASP A 629 -23.58 13.78 9.37
N VAL A 630 -24.69 13.74 8.63
CA VAL A 630 -25.10 12.58 7.84
C VAL A 630 -24.65 12.72 6.39
N LEU A 631 -23.78 11.82 5.94
CA LEU A 631 -23.40 11.65 4.53
C LEU A 631 -24.29 10.59 3.88
N TRP A 632 -24.85 10.91 2.71
CA TRP A 632 -25.51 9.92 1.85
C TRP A 632 -24.79 9.76 0.51
N THR A 633 -24.54 8.51 0.11
CA THR A 633 -24.06 8.15 -1.23
C THR A 633 -25.09 7.27 -1.96
N PRO A 634 -25.78 7.79 -2.99
CA PRO A 634 -26.76 7.02 -3.77
C PRO A 634 -26.15 5.99 -4.73
N PHE A 635 -24.83 6.04 -4.96
CA PHE A 635 -24.07 5.09 -5.79
C PHE A 635 -22.87 4.62 -4.99
N GLY A 636 -23.14 3.81 -3.97
CA GLY A 636 -22.19 3.47 -2.91
C GLY A 636 -20.96 2.70 -3.38
N GLY A 637 -21.06 1.98 -4.51
CA GLY A 637 -20.04 1.06 -4.97
C GLY A 637 -19.64 0.14 -3.82
N ILE A 638 -18.32 -0.06 -3.65
CA ILE A 638 -17.81 -0.85 -2.52
C ILE A 638 -17.58 -0.02 -1.24
N GLY A 639 -18.14 1.19 -1.14
CA GLY A 639 -18.26 1.93 0.13
C GLY A 639 -17.21 3.01 0.43
N SER A 640 -16.57 3.59 -0.60
CA SER A 640 -15.43 4.53 -0.43
C SER A 640 -15.77 5.70 0.46
N GLU A 641 -16.85 6.38 0.09
CA GLU A 641 -17.30 7.61 0.69
C GLU A 641 -17.77 7.36 2.13
N GLY A 642 -18.46 6.23 2.33
CA GLY A 642 -18.96 5.81 3.61
C GLY A 642 -17.84 5.49 4.61
N VAL A 643 -16.82 4.73 4.21
CA VAL A 643 -15.67 4.42 5.08
C VAL A 643 -14.96 5.69 5.54
N GLN A 644 -14.76 6.66 4.65
CA GLN A 644 -14.10 7.91 5.01
C GLN A 644 -14.96 8.78 5.92
N ALA A 645 -16.25 8.88 5.66
CA ALA A 645 -17.18 9.57 6.52
C ALA A 645 -17.19 8.99 7.94
N LEU A 646 -17.29 7.66 8.07
CA LEU A 646 -17.26 6.98 9.37
C LEU A 646 -15.96 7.23 10.13
N ARG A 647 -14.81 7.10 9.47
CA ARG A 647 -13.48 7.37 10.09
C ARG A 647 -13.31 8.82 10.53
N MET A 648 -14.05 9.74 9.92
CA MET A 648 -14.09 11.14 10.32
C MET A 648 -15.23 11.42 11.30
N GLY A 649 -15.92 10.41 11.84
CA GLY A 649 -16.99 10.60 12.83
C GLY A 649 -18.30 11.13 12.26
N ARG A 650 -18.57 10.94 10.96
CA ARG A 650 -19.85 11.25 10.32
C ARG A 650 -20.72 10.00 10.28
N LYS A 651 -22.04 10.17 10.15
CA LYS A 651 -22.99 9.07 9.94
C LYS A 651 -23.14 8.80 8.45
N VAL A 652 -23.43 7.56 8.08
CA VAL A 652 -23.47 7.16 6.66
C VAL A 652 -24.77 6.47 6.28
N ILE A 653 -25.34 6.92 5.17
CA ILE A 653 -26.36 6.18 4.42
C ILE A 653 -25.73 5.81 3.08
N LEU A 654 -25.74 4.53 2.74
CA LEU A 654 -25.20 4.02 1.49
C LEU A 654 -26.28 3.24 0.74
N THR A 655 -26.39 3.49 -0.57
CA THR A 655 -27.26 2.72 -1.47
C THR A 655 -26.45 2.12 -2.59
N GLU A 656 -26.65 0.84 -2.87
CA GLU A 656 -25.97 0.15 -3.96
C GLU A 656 -26.88 -0.89 -4.61
N LEU A 657 -26.95 -0.88 -5.95
CA LEU A 657 -27.82 -1.77 -6.72
C LEU A 657 -27.11 -3.07 -7.11
N ASN A 658 -25.77 -3.12 -7.11
CA ASN A 658 -25.01 -4.32 -7.37
C ASN A 658 -24.81 -5.14 -6.07
N PRO A 659 -25.31 -6.39 -5.98
CA PRO A 659 -25.24 -7.18 -4.75
C PRO A 659 -23.80 -7.50 -4.30
N THR A 660 -22.85 -7.58 -5.24
CA THR A 660 -21.45 -7.85 -4.92
C THR A 660 -20.79 -6.62 -4.29
N TYR A 661 -21.04 -5.44 -4.87
CA TYR A 661 -20.53 -4.19 -4.32
C TYR A 661 -21.18 -3.86 -2.98
N PHE A 662 -22.49 -4.09 -2.84
CA PHE A 662 -23.21 -3.95 -1.58
C PHE A 662 -22.56 -4.78 -0.46
N ARG A 663 -22.31 -6.07 -0.68
CA ARG A 663 -21.66 -6.94 0.31
C ARG A 663 -20.25 -6.46 0.66
N ALA A 664 -19.48 -6.00 -0.32
CA ALA A 664 -18.15 -5.44 -0.09
C ALA A 664 -18.22 -4.15 0.75
N ALA A 665 -19.16 -3.25 0.43
CA ALA A 665 -19.41 -2.03 1.18
C ALA A 665 -19.78 -2.32 2.65
N VAL A 666 -20.68 -3.27 2.89
CA VAL A 666 -21.05 -3.71 4.25
C VAL A 666 -19.82 -4.17 5.04
N GLY A 667 -18.95 -4.99 4.45
CA GLY A 667 -17.71 -5.43 5.09
C GLY A 667 -16.78 -4.26 5.45
N HIS A 668 -16.61 -3.31 4.53
CA HIS A 668 -15.77 -2.15 4.75
C HIS A 668 -16.33 -1.18 5.81
N LEU A 669 -17.64 -0.91 5.79
CA LEU A 669 -18.31 -0.06 6.78
C LEU A 669 -18.27 -0.68 8.17
N THR A 670 -18.46 -2.01 8.27
CA THR A 670 -18.35 -2.75 9.54
C THR A 670 -16.95 -2.61 10.13
N SER A 671 -15.91 -2.79 9.31
CA SER A 671 -14.52 -2.62 9.74
C SER A 671 -14.23 -1.19 10.20
N ALA A 672 -14.71 -0.19 9.47
CA ALA A 672 -14.49 1.22 9.79
C ALA A 672 -15.18 1.64 11.11
N ALA A 673 -16.36 1.09 11.40
CA ALA A 673 -17.07 1.36 12.65
C ALA A 673 -16.36 0.75 13.89
N GLY A 674 -15.75 -0.44 13.74
CA GLY A 674 -15.02 -1.11 14.84
C GLY A 674 -13.71 -0.42 15.25
N GLU A 675 -13.05 0.30 14.34
CA GLU A 675 -11.82 1.06 14.62
C GLU A 675 -12.05 2.24 15.58
N GLY A 676 -13.28 2.77 15.66
CA GLY A 676 -13.65 3.92 16.51
C GLY A 676 -13.77 3.61 18.01
N GLN A 677 -13.85 2.34 18.42
CA GLN A 677 -14.00 1.92 19.82
C GLN A 677 -12.68 1.50 20.49
N GLN A 678 -11.55 1.44 19.76
CA GLN A 678 -10.26 0.98 20.30
C GLN A 678 -9.36 2.12 20.79
N GLN A 679 -9.94 3.29 21.06
CA GLN A 679 -9.35 4.25 21.98
C GLN A 679 -10.10 4.12 23.31
N ASP A 680 -9.36 3.61 24.28
CA ASP A 680 -9.56 3.77 25.72
C ASP A 680 -10.06 2.57 26.55
N ILE A 681 -9.16 1.62 26.80
CA ILE A 681 -9.26 0.65 27.92
C ILE A 681 -8.31 1.02 29.08
N PHE A 682 -7.50 2.09 28.94
CA PHE A 682 -6.45 2.44 29.91
C PHE A 682 -6.53 3.85 30.52
N ALA A 683 -7.48 4.73 30.18
CA ALA A 683 -7.60 6.03 30.86
C ALA A 683 -8.29 5.97 32.25
N ALA A 684 -8.50 4.77 32.81
CA ALA A 684 -8.99 4.59 34.17
C ALA A 684 -8.07 3.73 35.06
N LEU A 685 -6.79 3.56 34.66
CA LEU A 685 -5.71 3.01 35.49
C LEU A 685 -4.52 3.97 35.44
#